data_AF-A0A8S0YVD6-F1
#
_entry.id   AF-A0A8S0YVD6-F1
#
_cell.length_a   1.000
_cell.length_b   1.000
_cell.length_c   1.000
_cell.angle_alpha   90.00
_cell.angle_beta   90.00
_cell.angle_gamma   90.00
#
_symmetry.space_group_name_H-M   'P 1'
#
loop_
_entity.id
_entity.type
_entity.pdbx_description
1 polymer ?
#
loop_
_entity_poly.entity_id
_entity_poly.type
_entity_poly.pdbx_seq_one_letter_code
_entity_poly.pdbx_strand_id
1 'polypeptide(L)'
;MSGTKERRLKNVKFGLSKDDSFEVEELAGGLSHSQEEGSAFVSVRDYWKTMCKTDSSPDRKTDTLSLEKAKQALEAENADLATELKSASAARVEGERRRKQAEAQLAELSAKLQDVERARAEVQDKCARLQGEAESAAAQLEQAELKASAAAKHAATSGAQLAEAQALLEEETKQKLSLQTKLRNVEQQLEQARDQLEEEEEAKKNFEKQVAALTLQVADAKKKAEEEAENAAALEEQRKKLSKDVEALHRQIHELQQANDKLDKSKKKIQAELEDTNIDLEAQRAKVMELEKKQKSFDKVVAEERAVAERYAAERDAAERDARDKETRVLSLTRELDDAAEKVEELERTKRMLQSELDELANTQGTADKNVHELEKAKRALESQLAELKAQNEEIEDDLQLTEDAKLRLEVNMQAMRAQFERDLQAKEEQGEEKRRGIVKQLRDLESELEEERKQRAAALAIRKKLEADLKDAEQGLHLANKVKEDAAKQEARAGREEAAAGARDAERRVKALEAEALQHAEELAAADRARRQAEAERDDLLDELNNSSAKSTLLVDEKKRLEARIAALEEDLDEEQSNNEILNDRLRKAQNQIDQVTMELGTEKSATQKLESGKLVLERQNKELKAKLAELETSARTKTKGLITSLELKVANLEEQLEAESRERLAQQKASRKLDKKMKELALQLDEERRHADQYKEQIEKMNVRVKALKRQLDEMEEEVQREKVGKRKAQRELEDLLETHETITRECNNLRNKLSHKLQRELSSKPALTTDETDTERQGGGIGLSGATSSSRMKRTSLAPGGGGSGDESFDDVNDTTNSVE
;
A
#
# COMPACT_ATOMS: atom_id res chain seq x y z
N MET A 1 -6.62 106.67 -17.39
CA MET A 1 -6.48 107.41 -18.67
C MET A 1 -7.45 108.59 -18.57
N SER A 2 -6.99 109.80 -18.25
CA SER A 2 -6.64 110.87 -19.23
C SER A 2 -7.80 111.14 -20.19
N GLY A 3 -8.46 112.31 -20.19
CA GLY A 3 -7.88 113.66 -20.21
C GLY A 3 -7.79 114.13 -21.68
N THR A 4 -8.04 115.38 -22.08
CA THR A 4 -8.03 116.68 -21.36
C THR A 4 -8.75 117.74 -22.23
N LYS A 5 -8.82 119.02 -21.78
CA LYS A 5 -9.19 120.28 -22.50
C LYS A 5 -10.67 120.70 -22.36
N GLU A 6 -10.98 121.84 -21.70
CA GLU A 6 -10.76 123.27 -22.05
C GLU A 6 -11.85 123.81 -23.02
N ARG A 7 -12.40 125.04 -22.90
CA ARG A 7 -11.95 126.27 -22.20
C ARG A 7 -13.09 127.32 -22.05
N ARG A 8 -13.01 128.20 -21.04
CA ARG A 8 -13.49 129.63 -21.01
C ARG A 8 -15.02 129.89 -21.11
N LEU A 9 -15.66 130.89 -20.44
CA LEU A 9 -15.29 131.99 -19.51
C LEU A 9 -16.30 131.98 -18.28
N LYS A 10 -16.61 132.99 -17.44
CA LYS A 10 -16.21 134.42 -17.28
C LYS A 10 -16.25 134.98 -15.83
N ASN A 11 -17.41 135.49 -15.37
CA ASN A 11 -17.67 136.23 -14.10
C ASN A 11 -18.62 135.40 -13.23
N VAL A 12 -18.61 135.34 -11.88
CA VAL A 12 -17.91 136.05 -10.78
C VAL A 12 -18.37 137.48 -10.44
N LYS A 13 -19.21 137.60 -9.40
CA LYS A 13 -19.11 138.50 -8.21
C LYS A 13 -20.20 138.12 -7.19
N PHE A 14 -19.92 138.05 -5.88
CA PHE A 14 -20.09 139.09 -4.84
C PHE A 14 -21.49 139.76 -4.81
N GLY A 15 -22.16 139.91 -3.65
CA GLY A 15 -21.87 139.37 -2.31
C GLY A 15 -22.48 140.17 -1.15
N LEU A 16 -22.38 139.60 0.06
CA LEU A 16 -22.29 140.22 1.40
C LEU A 16 -23.38 141.21 1.89
N SER A 17 -23.77 141.01 3.15
CA SER A 17 -24.33 142.05 4.02
C SER A 17 -23.25 143.07 4.44
N LYS A 18 -23.67 144.26 4.90
CA LYS A 18 -23.04 144.95 6.05
C LYS A 18 -23.80 146.22 6.52
N ASP A 19 -23.56 146.51 7.80
CA ASP A 19 -23.48 147.82 8.48
C ASP A 19 -24.71 148.76 8.64
N ASP A 20 -24.85 149.24 9.89
CA ASP A 20 -25.28 150.58 10.39
C ASP A 20 -26.64 151.18 9.96
N SER A 21 -27.40 151.90 10.79
CA SER A 21 -27.42 152.18 12.25
C SER A 21 -28.91 152.39 12.66
N PHE A 22 -29.41 152.17 13.88
CA PHE A 22 -29.17 152.86 15.16
C PHE A 22 -29.21 154.40 15.11
N GLU A 23 -30.11 155.01 15.89
CA GLU A 23 -30.14 156.42 16.34
C GLU A 23 -30.21 157.54 15.25
N VAL A 24 -30.88 158.68 15.47
CA VAL A 24 -31.97 159.01 16.43
C VAL A 24 -32.80 160.19 15.88
N GLU A 25 -33.85 160.59 16.61
CA GLU A 25 -34.64 161.82 16.42
C GLU A 25 -33.72 163.08 16.34
N GLU A 26 -34.08 164.24 15.78
CA GLU A 26 -35.29 165.02 15.97
C GLU A 26 -35.58 166.02 14.81
N LEU A 27 -36.83 166.51 14.79
CA LEU A 27 -37.26 167.88 14.48
C LEU A 27 -36.36 168.82 13.64
N ALA A 28 -36.84 169.22 12.46
CA ALA A 28 -37.29 170.61 12.21
C ALA A 28 -37.94 170.76 10.80
N GLY A 29 -39.10 171.42 10.66
CA GLY A 29 -39.93 171.98 11.72
C GLY A 29 -41.25 172.61 11.25
N GLY A 30 -42.14 172.84 12.21
CA GLY A 30 -43.42 173.55 12.07
C GLY A 30 -44.01 173.77 13.47
N LEU A 31 -44.23 175.03 13.85
CA LEU A 31 -44.69 175.46 15.19
C LEU A 31 -46.24 175.36 15.29
N SER A 32 -46.93 175.45 16.45
CA SER A 32 -46.59 176.05 17.75
C SER A 32 -47.48 175.55 18.92
N HIS A 33 -47.13 175.93 20.16
CA HIS A 33 -48.06 176.09 21.31
C HIS A 33 -47.52 177.16 22.30
N SER A 34 -48.37 177.69 23.20
CA SER A 34 -48.13 178.83 24.13
C SER A 34 -48.21 180.23 23.45
N GLN A 35 -48.54 181.36 24.11
CA GLN A 35 -48.70 181.70 25.55
C GLN A 35 -49.76 182.84 25.74
N GLU A 36 -50.13 183.21 26.99
CA GLU A 36 -51.17 184.20 27.34
C GLU A 36 -50.66 185.54 27.99
N GLU A 37 -51.56 186.55 28.04
CA GLU A 37 -51.57 187.85 28.81
C GLU A 37 -50.54 188.99 28.51
N GLY A 38 -50.97 190.30 28.55
CA GLY A 38 -49.99 191.43 28.76
C GLY A 38 -50.13 192.89 28.21
N SER A 39 -51.26 193.61 28.29
CA SER A 39 -51.40 195.11 28.46
C SER A 39 -50.61 196.24 27.67
N ALA A 40 -51.39 197.19 27.08
CA ALA A 40 -51.20 198.69 27.01
C ALA A 40 -50.58 199.50 25.80
N PHE A 41 -51.40 200.46 25.30
CA PHE A 41 -51.11 201.85 24.78
C PHE A 41 -50.46 202.14 23.37
N VAL A 42 -51.29 202.62 22.41
CA VAL A 42 -51.07 203.76 21.44
C VAL A 42 -50.03 203.67 20.28
N SER A 43 -50.10 204.43 19.14
CA SER A 43 -51.19 204.83 18.19
C SER A 43 -50.71 205.74 17.02
N VAL A 44 -51.52 205.88 15.94
CA VAL A 44 -51.71 207.08 15.04
C VAL A 44 -50.65 207.53 13.98
N ARG A 45 -51.14 207.70 12.72
CA ARG A 45 -50.78 208.63 11.58
C ARG A 45 -49.42 208.65 10.83
N ASP A 46 -49.57 208.69 9.49
CA ASP A 46 -48.99 209.60 8.47
C ASP A 46 -47.50 209.61 8.04
N TYR A 47 -47.31 210.28 6.88
CA TYR A 47 -46.12 211.00 6.39
C TYR A 47 -44.92 210.19 5.86
N TRP A 48 -44.96 209.89 4.54
CA TRP A 48 -43.99 210.50 3.61
C TRP A 48 -44.47 210.56 2.16
N LYS A 49 -44.31 211.72 1.50
CA LYS A 49 -44.60 211.90 0.05
C LYS A 49 -44.00 213.21 -0.50
N THR A 50 -43.58 213.16 -1.77
CA THR A 50 -43.43 214.27 -2.76
C THR A 50 -42.08 214.99 -2.91
N MET A 51 -41.58 214.93 -4.16
CA MET A 51 -40.78 215.93 -4.86
C MET A 51 -41.48 216.20 -6.22
N CYS A 52 -41.43 217.37 -6.89
CA CYS A 52 -40.37 218.37 -7.13
C CYS A 52 -39.36 217.91 -8.21
N LYS A 53 -38.99 218.69 -9.25
CA LYS A 53 -39.34 220.05 -9.76
C LYS A 53 -38.96 220.11 -11.27
N THR A 54 -39.26 221.09 -12.14
CA THR A 54 -39.23 222.60 -12.14
C THR A 54 -37.84 223.30 -12.24
N ASP A 55 -37.40 224.10 -11.25
CA ASP A 55 -36.55 225.34 -11.35
C ASP A 55 -35.90 225.79 -9.99
N SER A 56 -35.04 226.85 -9.83
CA SER A 56 -33.94 227.48 -10.63
C SER A 56 -33.17 228.58 -9.82
N SER A 57 -32.18 229.28 -10.44
CA SER A 57 -31.67 230.67 -10.16
C SER A 57 -30.44 230.94 -9.21
N PRO A 58 -29.72 232.11 -9.31
CA PRO A 58 -28.36 232.36 -8.73
C PRO A 58 -28.09 233.74 -8.01
N ASP A 59 -26.80 234.07 -7.72
CA ASP A 59 -26.16 235.41 -7.47
C ASP A 59 -26.38 236.15 -6.10
N ARG A 60 -25.52 237.06 -5.54
CA ARG A 60 -24.09 237.51 -5.72
C ARG A 60 -23.54 238.35 -4.50
N LYS A 61 -22.19 238.43 -4.38
CA LYS A 61 -21.28 239.37 -3.62
C LYS A 61 -21.06 239.26 -2.07
N THR A 62 -20.33 240.23 -1.46
CA THR A 62 -19.30 240.03 -0.36
C THR A 62 -19.07 241.28 0.58
N ASP A 63 -17.84 241.45 1.16
CA ASP A 63 -17.14 242.70 1.62
C ASP A 63 -17.16 243.08 3.16
N THR A 64 -16.42 244.14 3.59
CA THR A 64 -16.22 244.72 4.99
C THR A 64 -14.93 244.31 5.79
N LEU A 65 -14.46 245.08 6.83
CA LEU A 65 -13.00 245.12 7.22
C LEU A 65 -12.41 245.49 8.64
N SER A 66 -13.02 246.23 9.60
CA SER A 66 -12.26 247.26 10.40
C SER A 66 -11.65 246.94 11.82
N LEU A 67 -11.55 247.95 12.75
CA LEU A 67 -10.94 247.95 14.12
C LEU A 67 -11.75 247.10 15.14
N GLU A 68 -12.89 246.57 14.70
CA GLU A 68 -13.87 245.81 15.47
C GLU A 68 -13.33 244.49 16.09
N LYS A 69 -12.11 244.10 15.73
CA LYS A 69 -11.45 242.83 16.10
C LYS A 69 -11.26 242.57 17.60
N ALA A 70 -11.22 243.60 18.46
CA ALA A 70 -10.84 243.43 19.86
C ALA A 70 -12.02 243.11 20.80
N LYS A 71 -13.10 243.90 20.77
CA LYS A 71 -14.28 243.67 21.63
C LYS A 71 -14.93 242.31 21.36
N GLN A 72 -14.91 241.88 20.09
CA GLN A 72 -15.53 240.63 19.66
C GLN A 72 -14.78 239.36 20.07
N ALA A 73 -13.62 239.47 20.72
CA ALA A 73 -12.96 238.31 21.36
C ALA A 73 -13.83 237.67 22.45
N LEU A 74 -14.49 238.47 23.30
CA LEU A 74 -15.42 237.96 24.33
C LEU A 74 -16.81 237.62 23.78
N GLU A 75 -17.17 238.15 22.61
CA GLU A 75 -18.42 237.79 21.91
C GLU A 75 -18.31 236.46 21.17
N ALA A 76 -17.09 236.01 20.84
CA ALA A 76 -16.82 234.61 20.54
C ALA A 76 -16.92 233.77 21.83
N GLU A 77 -16.02 233.98 22.79
CA GLU A 77 -15.80 233.05 23.91
C GLU A 77 -17.06 232.76 24.77
N ASN A 78 -17.91 233.76 25.01
CA ASN A 78 -19.14 233.57 25.77
C ASN A 78 -20.32 233.01 24.93
N ALA A 79 -20.25 233.10 23.61
CA ALA A 79 -21.14 232.38 22.70
C ALA A 79 -20.67 230.92 22.51
N ASP A 80 -19.36 230.67 22.49
CA ASP A 80 -18.76 229.35 22.35
C ASP A 80 -19.22 228.41 23.49
N LEU A 81 -19.16 228.87 24.75
CA LEU A 81 -19.69 228.12 25.90
C LEU A 81 -21.19 227.80 25.80
N ALA A 82 -21.99 228.65 25.15
CA ALA A 82 -23.40 228.39 24.88
C ALA A 82 -23.62 227.36 23.76
N THR A 83 -22.64 227.16 22.87
CA THR A 83 -22.65 226.07 21.88
C THR A 83 -22.21 224.73 22.47
N GLU A 84 -21.28 224.71 23.43
CA GLU A 84 -20.83 223.47 24.11
C GLU A 84 -21.94 222.81 24.93
N LEU A 85 -22.66 223.57 25.78
CA LEU A 85 -23.71 222.97 26.61
C LEU A 85 -24.86 222.38 25.76
N LYS A 86 -25.11 222.96 24.58
CA LYS A 86 -26.05 222.40 23.59
C LYS A 86 -25.50 221.14 22.91
N SER A 87 -24.24 221.12 22.49
CA SER A 87 -23.65 219.97 21.77
C SER A 87 -23.64 218.70 22.63
N ALA A 88 -23.28 218.83 23.92
CA ALA A 88 -23.30 217.73 24.89
C ALA A 88 -24.71 217.13 25.08
N SER A 89 -25.76 217.96 25.07
CA SER A 89 -27.14 217.50 25.24
C SER A 89 -27.64 216.66 24.04
N ALA A 90 -27.32 217.08 22.81
CA ALA A 90 -27.74 216.38 21.60
C ALA A 90 -27.02 215.03 21.43
N ALA A 91 -25.73 214.97 21.81
CA ALA A 91 -24.93 213.75 21.77
C ALA A 91 -25.53 212.61 22.62
N ARG A 92 -26.18 212.93 23.74
CA ARG A 92 -26.82 211.93 24.62
C ARG A 92 -28.06 211.29 24.00
N VAL A 93 -28.87 212.05 23.26
CA VAL A 93 -30.14 211.56 22.68
C VAL A 93 -29.91 210.63 21.48
N GLU A 94 -28.94 210.95 20.61
CA GLU A 94 -28.61 210.11 19.45
C GLU A 94 -28.02 208.74 19.85
N GLY A 95 -27.36 208.65 21.01
CA GLY A 95 -26.89 207.37 21.57
C GLY A 95 -28.03 206.42 21.94
N GLU A 96 -29.09 206.94 22.57
CA GLU A 96 -30.25 206.13 22.97
C GLU A 96 -31.10 205.67 21.78
N ARG A 97 -31.15 206.47 20.70
CA ARG A 97 -31.76 206.10 19.42
C ARG A 97 -31.11 204.87 18.79
N ARG A 98 -29.78 204.75 18.86
CA ARG A 98 -29.02 203.63 18.26
C ARG A 98 -29.29 202.29 18.95
N ARG A 99 -29.56 202.27 20.26
CA ARG A 99 -29.84 201.02 21.00
C ARG A 99 -31.11 200.34 20.49
N LYS A 100 -32.22 201.08 20.39
CA LYS A 100 -33.50 200.54 19.86
C LYS A 100 -33.37 200.06 18.40
N GLN A 101 -32.51 200.69 17.61
CA GLN A 101 -32.31 200.31 16.21
C GLN A 101 -31.62 198.95 16.06
N ALA A 102 -30.73 198.56 17.00
CA ALA A 102 -30.09 197.25 17.00
C ALA A 102 -31.04 196.13 17.47
N GLU A 103 -31.88 196.39 18.49
CA GLU A 103 -32.90 195.46 18.98
C GLU A 103 -33.90 195.08 17.85
N ALA A 104 -34.29 196.04 17.00
CA ALA A 104 -35.16 195.80 15.84
C ALA A 104 -34.50 194.93 14.75
N GLN A 105 -33.19 195.09 14.50
CA GLN A 105 -32.48 194.33 13.47
C GLN A 105 -32.33 192.83 13.82
N LEU A 106 -32.27 192.49 15.10
CA LEU A 106 -32.28 191.08 15.55
C LEU A 106 -33.63 190.40 15.30
N ALA A 107 -34.74 191.10 15.53
CA ALA A 107 -36.07 190.55 15.26
C ALA A 107 -36.29 190.28 13.77
N GLU A 108 -35.83 191.18 12.89
CA GLU A 108 -35.98 191.07 11.43
C GLU A 108 -35.23 189.86 10.85
N LEU A 109 -34.04 189.54 11.38
CA LEU A 109 -33.26 188.36 10.97
C LEU A 109 -33.92 187.05 11.42
N SER A 110 -34.54 187.02 12.61
CA SER A 110 -35.25 185.82 13.10
C SER A 110 -36.47 185.49 12.24
N ALA A 111 -37.26 186.51 11.86
CA ALA A 111 -38.39 186.33 10.95
C ALA A 111 -37.97 185.77 9.58
N LYS A 112 -36.89 186.31 9.01
CA LYS A 112 -36.35 185.86 7.70
C LYS A 112 -35.85 184.42 7.68
N LEU A 113 -35.49 183.84 8.83
CA LEU A 113 -35.11 182.43 8.91
C LEU A 113 -36.34 181.51 8.73
N GLN A 114 -37.44 181.81 9.41
CA GLN A 114 -38.68 181.03 9.33
C GLN A 114 -39.31 181.04 7.93
N ASP A 115 -39.22 182.15 7.19
CA ASP A 115 -39.72 182.23 5.82
C ASP A 115 -38.91 181.35 4.85
N VAL A 116 -37.59 181.21 5.07
CA VAL A 116 -36.74 180.28 4.29
C VAL A 116 -37.04 178.82 4.63
N GLU A 117 -37.31 178.50 5.89
CA GLU A 117 -37.73 177.15 6.32
C GLU A 117 -39.08 176.75 5.71
N ARG A 118 -40.06 177.68 5.65
CA ARG A 118 -41.32 177.47 4.91
C ARG A 118 -41.09 177.19 3.42
N ALA A 119 -40.29 178.03 2.75
CA ALA A 119 -40.02 177.88 1.34
C ALA A 119 -39.34 176.53 1.00
N ARG A 120 -38.48 176.03 1.89
CA ARG A 120 -37.85 174.69 1.78
C ARG A 120 -38.89 173.57 1.83
N ALA A 121 -39.85 173.64 2.75
CA ALA A 121 -40.89 172.62 2.90
C ALA A 121 -41.78 172.52 1.64
N GLU A 122 -42.24 173.66 1.08
CA GLU A 122 -43.09 173.66 -0.12
C GLU A 122 -42.43 173.07 -1.38
N VAL A 123 -41.11 173.16 -1.50
CA VAL A 123 -40.36 172.53 -2.59
C VAL A 123 -40.28 171.01 -2.40
N GLN A 124 -40.03 170.56 -1.16
CA GLN A 124 -39.94 169.13 -0.83
C GLN A 124 -41.26 168.40 -1.10
N ASP A 125 -42.39 169.03 -0.75
CA ASP A 125 -43.75 168.53 -0.96
C ASP A 125 -44.19 168.47 -2.44
N LYS A 126 -43.56 169.26 -3.31
CA LYS A 126 -43.75 169.21 -4.78
C LYS A 126 -42.91 168.11 -5.43
N CYS A 127 -41.67 167.92 -5.00
CA CYS A 127 -40.82 166.83 -5.49
C CYS A 127 -41.44 165.46 -5.18
N ALA A 128 -41.93 165.25 -3.95
CA ALA A 128 -42.60 164.00 -3.56
C ALA A 128 -43.81 163.65 -4.45
N ARG A 129 -44.61 164.66 -4.82
CA ARG A 129 -45.79 164.50 -5.70
C ARG A 129 -45.41 164.10 -7.13
N LEU A 130 -44.49 164.84 -7.75
CA LEU A 130 -44.04 164.56 -9.12
C LEU A 130 -43.31 163.22 -9.22
N GLN A 131 -42.60 162.80 -8.16
CA GLN A 131 -41.95 161.50 -8.14
C GLN A 131 -42.94 160.33 -8.08
N GLY A 132 -44.01 160.42 -7.26
CA GLY A 132 -45.07 159.41 -7.25
C GLY A 132 -45.84 159.31 -8.58
N GLU A 133 -46.05 160.42 -9.28
CA GLU A 133 -46.63 160.43 -10.64
C GLU A 133 -45.72 159.73 -11.66
N ALA A 134 -44.39 159.95 -11.59
CA ALA A 134 -43.41 159.31 -12.46
C ALA A 134 -43.30 157.79 -12.21
N GLU A 135 -43.28 157.36 -10.93
CA GLU A 135 -43.22 155.95 -10.55
C GLU A 135 -44.49 155.19 -10.98
N SER A 136 -45.67 155.83 -10.87
CA SER A 136 -46.94 155.28 -11.36
C SER A 136 -46.96 155.07 -12.88
N ALA A 137 -46.40 156.02 -13.64
CA ALA A 137 -46.30 155.91 -15.10
C ALA A 137 -45.33 154.79 -15.54
N ALA A 138 -44.18 154.64 -14.86
CA ALA A 138 -43.21 153.59 -15.14
C ALA A 138 -43.81 152.18 -14.92
N ALA A 139 -44.52 151.97 -13.81
CA ALA A 139 -45.14 150.68 -13.48
C ALA A 139 -46.21 150.24 -14.51
N GLN A 140 -46.92 151.19 -15.13
CA GLN A 140 -47.91 150.87 -16.17
C GLN A 140 -47.27 150.42 -17.49
N LEU A 141 -46.11 150.98 -17.85
CA LEU A 141 -45.36 150.59 -19.05
C LEU A 141 -44.78 149.17 -18.92
N GLU A 142 -44.11 148.88 -17.80
CA GLU A 142 -43.49 147.57 -17.53
C GLU A 142 -44.55 146.43 -17.53
N GLN A 143 -45.74 146.71 -17.00
CA GLN A 143 -46.85 145.74 -17.00
C GLN A 143 -47.47 145.52 -18.40
N ALA A 144 -47.22 146.39 -19.38
CA ALA A 144 -47.61 146.19 -20.77
C ALA A 144 -46.59 145.33 -21.53
N GLU A 145 -45.29 145.61 -21.36
CA GLU A 145 -44.20 144.84 -22.00
C GLU A 145 -44.17 143.38 -21.53
N LEU A 146 -44.43 143.13 -20.24
CA LEU A 146 -44.57 141.77 -19.69
C LEU A 146 -45.68 140.96 -20.39
N LYS A 147 -46.82 141.58 -20.70
CA LYS A 147 -47.95 140.91 -21.37
C LYS A 147 -47.63 140.56 -22.83
N ALA A 148 -46.95 141.45 -23.55
CA ALA A 148 -46.47 141.17 -24.91
C ALA A 148 -45.43 140.03 -24.93
N SER A 149 -44.48 140.05 -23.99
CA SER A 149 -43.44 139.01 -23.83
C SER A 149 -44.04 137.63 -23.51
N ALA A 150 -45.08 137.58 -22.67
CA ALA A 150 -45.78 136.34 -22.33
C ALA A 150 -46.52 135.74 -23.53
N ALA A 151 -47.23 136.55 -24.32
CA ALA A 151 -47.98 136.09 -25.50
C ALA A 151 -47.05 135.48 -26.57
N ALA A 152 -45.91 136.12 -26.85
CA ALA A 152 -44.92 135.60 -27.80
C ALA A 152 -44.35 134.23 -27.37
N LYS A 153 -44.10 134.03 -26.08
CA LYS A 153 -43.61 132.75 -25.54
C LYS A 153 -44.66 131.63 -25.64
N HIS A 154 -45.94 131.92 -25.38
CA HIS A 154 -47.01 130.92 -25.49
C HIS A 154 -47.25 130.40 -26.92
N ALA A 155 -47.11 131.26 -27.93
CA ALA A 155 -47.19 130.84 -29.33
C ALA A 155 -46.06 129.86 -29.68
N ALA A 156 -44.84 130.11 -29.19
CA ALA A 156 -43.68 129.24 -29.43
C ALA A 156 -43.80 127.88 -28.73
N THR A 157 -44.27 127.82 -27.47
CA THR A 157 -44.42 126.54 -26.76
C THR A 157 -45.54 125.67 -27.35
N SER A 158 -46.66 126.26 -27.78
CA SER A 158 -47.75 125.49 -28.42
C SER A 158 -47.30 124.86 -29.75
N GLY A 159 -46.40 125.52 -30.50
CA GLY A 159 -45.78 124.96 -31.70
C GLY A 159 -44.85 123.77 -31.41
N ALA A 160 -44.07 123.84 -30.34
CA ALA A 160 -43.19 122.74 -29.92
C ALA A 160 -43.97 121.50 -29.47
N GLN A 161 -45.02 121.70 -28.67
CA GLN A 161 -45.86 120.61 -28.14
C GLN A 161 -46.56 119.79 -29.25
N LEU A 162 -46.90 120.42 -30.38
CA LEU A 162 -47.51 119.71 -31.51
C LEU A 162 -46.52 118.76 -32.21
N ALA A 163 -45.26 119.17 -32.36
CA ALA A 163 -44.20 118.35 -32.96
C ALA A 163 -43.78 117.18 -32.04
N GLU A 164 -43.70 117.43 -30.73
CA GLU A 164 -43.39 116.41 -29.72
C GLU A 164 -44.47 115.31 -29.67
N ALA A 165 -45.75 115.68 -29.75
CA ALA A 165 -46.86 114.74 -29.82
C ALA A 165 -46.86 113.87 -31.09
N GLN A 166 -46.35 114.38 -32.23
CA GLN A 166 -46.21 113.59 -33.45
C GLN A 166 -45.06 112.57 -33.34
N ALA A 167 -43.92 112.95 -32.78
CA ALA A 167 -42.78 112.05 -32.60
C ALA A 167 -43.12 110.86 -31.67
N LEU A 168 -43.85 111.11 -30.58
CA LEU A 168 -44.26 110.05 -29.63
C LEU A 168 -45.16 108.99 -30.29
N LEU A 169 -46.00 109.36 -31.27
CA LEU A 169 -46.88 108.41 -31.97
C LEU A 169 -46.10 107.46 -32.91
N GLU A 170 -45.04 107.96 -33.55
CA GLU A 170 -44.13 107.14 -34.35
C GLU A 170 -43.26 106.21 -33.49
N GLU A 171 -42.90 106.63 -32.28
CA GLU A 171 -42.16 105.79 -31.33
C GLU A 171 -43.04 104.68 -30.73
N GLU A 172 -44.27 104.99 -30.29
CA GLU A 172 -45.23 103.99 -29.78
C GLU A 172 -45.57 102.90 -30.80
N THR A 173 -45.81 103.28 -32.06
CA THR A 173 -46.09 102.30 -33.14
C THR A 173 -44.89 101.38 -33.42
N LYS A 174 -43.66 101.91 -33.29
CA LYS A 174 -42.41 101.14 -33.40
C LYS A 174 -42.18 100.22 -32.18
N GLN A 175 -42.49 100.68 -30.96
CA GLN A 175 -42.42 99.86 -29.75
C GLN A 175 -43.42 98.70 -29.79
N LYS A 176 -44.65 98.93 -30.25
CA LYS A 176 -45.69 97.89 -30.40
C LYS A 176 -45.23 96.72 -31.29
N LEU A 177 -44.62 97.00 -32.44
CA LEU A 177 -44.08 95.96 -33.34
C LEU A 177 -42.92 95.19 -32.70
N SER A 178 -42.06 95.87 -31.94
CA SER A 178 -40.97 95.23 -31.17
C SER A 178 -41.52 94.28 -30.10
N LEU A 179 -42.53 94.70 -29.34
CA LEU A 179 -43.19 93.88 -28.32
C LEU A 179 -43.92 92.67 -28.92
N GLN A 180 -44.64 92.85 -30.04
CA GLN A 180 -45.32 91.76 -30.74
C GLN A 180 -44.32 90.69 -31.27
N THR A 181 -43.14 91.12 -31.71
CA THR A 181 -42.06 90.21 -32.13
C THR A 181 -41.46 89.46 -30.94
N LYS A 182 -41.25 90.14 -29.80
CA LYS A 182 -40.76 89.52 -28.57
C LYS A 182 -41.75 88.50 -28.00
N LEU A 183 -43.04 88.80 -28.00
CA LEU A 183 -44.10 87.87 -27.55
C LEU A 183 -44.03 86.55 -28.33
N ARG A 184 -43.99 86.63 -29.66
CA ARG A 184 -43.91 85.44 -30.53
C ARG A 184 -42.66 84.60 -30.29
N ASN A 185 -41.52 85.22 -29.98
CA ASN A 185 -40.30 84.49 -29.62
C ASN A 185 -40.43 83.78 -28.25
N VAL A 186 -41.08 84.40 -27.27
CA VAL A 186 -41.33 83.79 -25.95
C VAL A 186 -42.35 82.65 -26.05
N GLU A 187 -43.38 82.80 -26.89
CA GLU A 187 -44.34 81.73 -27.20
C GLU A 187 -43.62 80.53 -27.85
N GLN A 188 -42.72 80.77 -28.81
CA GLN A 188 -41.91 79.71 -29.44
C GLN A 188 -40.95 79.04 -28.45
N GLN A 189 -40.35 79.79 -27.51
CA GLN A 189 -39.50 79.25 -26.45
C GLN A 189 -40.29 78.42 -25.42
N LEU A 190 -41.54 78.80 -25.15
CA LEU A 190 -42.43 78.04 -24.27
C LEU A 190 -42.80 76.68 -24.88
N GLU A 191 -43.04 76.64 -26.20
CA GLU A 191 -43.32 75.40 -26.93
C GLU A 191 -42.10 74.46 -26.89
N GLN A 192 -40.91 74.97 -27.25
CA GLN A 192 -39.65 74.20 -27.22
C GLN A 192 -39.31 73.66 -25.83
N ALA A 193 -39.65 74.39 -24.76
CA ALA A 193 -39.44 73.95 -23.38
C ALA A 193 -40.45 72.87 -22.93
N ARG A 194 -41.59 72.71 -23.62
CA ARG A 194 -42.52 71.59 -23.41
C ARG A 194 -42.04 70.35 -24.13
N ASP A 195 -41.67 70.48 -25.40
CA ASP A 195 -41.14 69.37 -26.21
C ASP A 195 -39.97 68.69 -25.49
N GLN A 196 -39.01 69.48 -24.97
CA GLN A 196 -37.87 69.01 -24.18
C GLN A 196 -38.28 68.34 -22.85
N LEU A 197 -39.36 68.79 -22.20
CA LEU A 197 -39.86 68.18 -20.97
C LEU A 197 -40.52 66.82 -21.24
N GLU A 198 -41.25 66.69 -22.35
CA GLU A 198 -41.84 65.41 -22.77
C GLU A 198 -40.78 64.41 -23.21
N GLU A 199 -39.74 64.85 -23.95
CA GLU A 199 -38.57 64.03 -24.29
C GLU A 199 -37.82 63.52 -23.05
N GLU A 200 -37.54 64.39 -22.07
CA GLU A 200 -36.87 64.00 -20.80
C GLU A 200 -37.76 63.09 -19.93
N GLU A 201 -39.09 63.30 -19.91
CA GLU A 201 -40.02 62.38 -19.24
C GLU A 201 -40.05 61.00 -19.88
N GLU A 202 -40.01 60.89 -21.22
CA GLU A 202 -39.96 59.61 -21.91
C GLU A 202 -38.59 58.93 -21.77
N ALA A 203 -37.49 59.69 -21.86
CA ALA A 203 -36.14 59.21 -21.56
C ALA A 203 -36.06 58.62 -20.14
N LYS A 204 -36.56 59.35 -19.13
CA LYS A 204 -36.67 58.87 -17.75
C LYS A 204 -37.46 57.56 -17.65
N LYS A 205 -38.66 57.50 -18.24
CA LYS A 205 -39.51 56.28 -18.23
C LYS A 205 -38.80 55.09 -18.89
N ASN A 206 -37.91 55.33 -19.86
CA ASN A 206 -37.12 54.29 -20.51
C ASN A 206 -35.91 53.86 -19.67
N PHE A 207 -35.22 54.78 -18.99
CA PHE A 207 -34.18 54.43 -18.02
C PHE A 207 -34.75 53.68 -16.81
N GLU A 208 -35.93 54.02 -16.29
CA GLU A 208 -36.59 53.30 -15.20
C GLU A 208 -36.90 51.84 -15.59
N LYS A 209 -37.41 51.60 -16.81
CA LYS A 209 -37.58 50.24 -17.36
C LYS A 209 -36.24 49.50 -17.48
N GLN A 210 -35.18 50.18 -17.93
CA GLN A 210 -33.86 49.58 -18.10
C GLN A 210 -33.22 49.21 -16.76
N VAL A 211 -33.35 50.06 -15.74
CA VAL A 211 -32.90 49.79 -14.37
C VAL A 211 -33.69 48.62 -13.76
N ALA A 212 -35.01 48.54 -13.97
CA ALA A 212 -35.80 47.39 -13.53
C ALA A 212 -35.35 46.08 -14.22
N ALA A 213 -35.11 46.10 -15.53
CA ALA A 213 -34.62 44.94 -16.28
C ALA A 213 -33.22 44.49 -15.84
N LEU A 214 -32.29 45.43 -15.62
CA LEU A 214 -30.95 45.14 -15.09
C LEU A 214 -31.00 44.62 -13.65
N THR A 215 -31.91 45.14 -12.82
CA THR A 215 -32.10 44.66 -11.43
C THR A 215 -32.59 43.21 -11.41
N LEU A 216 -33.51 42.86 -12.31
CA LEU A 216 -33.96 41.47 -12.48
C LEU A 216 -32.83 40.56 -12.99
N GLN A 217 -32.06 41.00 -13.98
CA GLN A 217 -30.89 40.24 -14.46
C GLN A 217 -29.83 40.02 -13.36
N VAL A 218 -29.60 41.00 -12.49
CA VAL A 218 -28.70 40.85 -11.33
C VAL A 218 -29.27 39.89 -10.29
N ALA A 219 -30.58 39.84 -10.09
CA ALA A 219 -31.22 38.87 -9.20
C ALA A 219 -31.12 37.44 -9.76
N ASP A 220 -31.42 37.23 -11.04
CA ASP A 220 -31.28 35.94 -11.71
C ASP A 220 -29.82 35.47 -11.76
N ALA A 221 -28.87 36.38 -12.00
CA ALA A 221 -27.44 36.06 -11.97
C ALA A 221 -26.95 35.66 -10.58
N LYS A 222 -27.43 36.31 -9.51
CA LYS A 222 -27.13 35.90 -8.13
C LYS A 222 -27.71 34.53 -7.82
N LYS A 223 -28.98 34.29 -8.14
CA LYS A 223 -29.65 33.00 -7.90
C LYS A 223 -28.93 31.86 -8.63
N LYS A 224 -28.47 32.09 -9.87
CA LYS A 224 -27.63 31.12 -10.60
C LYS A 224 -26.27 30.90 -9.95
N ALA A 225 -25.59 31.96 -9.49
CA ALA A 225 -24.31 31.83 -8.79
C ALA A 225 -24.44 31.09 -7.45
N GLU A 226 -25.57 31.26 -6.75
CA GLU A 226 -25.92 30.51 -5.53
C GLU A 226 -26.20 29.03 -5.85
N GLU A 227 -27.00 28.73 -6.88
CA GLU A 227 -27.24 27.37 -7.38
C GLU A 227 -25.94 26.68 -7.87
N GLU A 228 -25.08 27.39 -8.59
CA GLU A 228 -23.77 26.89 -9.03
C GLU A 228 -22.81 26.64 -7.85
N ALA A 229 -22.85 27.47 -6.80
CA ALA A 229 -22.07 27.28 -5.58
C ALA A 229 -22.53 26.07 -4.76
N GLU A 230 -23.84 25.84 -4.63
CA GLU A 230 -24.38 24.63 -3.97
C GLU A 230 -24.02 23.36 -4.76
N ASN A 231 -24.16 23.39 -6.09
CA ASN A 231 -23.74 22.27 -6.95
C ASN A 231 -22.22 22.01 -6.86
N ALA A 232 -21.39 23.06 -6.83
CA ALA A 232 -19.95 22.92 -6.64
C ALA A 232 -19.59 22.32 -5.27
N ALA A 233 -20.27 22.73 -4.20
CA ALA A 233 -20.07 22.16 -2.86
C ALA A 233 -20.48 20.67 -2.79
N ALA A 234 -21.63 20.31 -3.37
CA ALA A 234 -22.09 18.92 -3.45
C ALA A 234 -21.14 18.03 -4.26
N LEU A 235 -20.66 18.51 -5.41
CA LEU A 235 -19.63 17.83 -6.21
C LEU A 235 -18.30 17.69 -5.44
N GLU A 236 -17.93 18.68 -4.62
CA GLU A 236 -16.70 18.56 -3.82
C GLU A 236 -16.84 17.58 -2.65
N GLU A 237 -18.01 17.50 -2.01
CA GLU A 237 -18.29 16.46 -1.01
C GLU A 237 -18.31 15.06 -1.66
N GLN A 238 -18.95 14.91 -2.82
CA GLN A 238 -18.94 13.65 -3.57
C GLN A 238 -17.51 13.24 -3.97
N ARG A 239 -16.67 14.19 -4.43
CA ARG A 239 -15.24 13.98 -4.68
C ARG A 239 -14.48 13.57 -3.41
N LYS A 240 -14.72 14.22 -2.27
CA LYS A 240 -14.13 13.87 -0.97
C LYS A 240 -14.53 12.47 -0.51
N LYS A 241 -15.77 12.05 -0.78
CA LYS A 241 -16.26 10.69 -0.50
C LYS A 241 -15.58 9.66 -1.40
N LEU A 242 -15.61 9.86 -2.72
CA LEU A 242 -14.93 8.98 -3.69
C LEU A 242 -13.42 8.87 -3.42
N SER A 243 -12.76 9.94 -2.98
CA SER A 243 -11.35 9.89 -2.57
C SER A 243 -11.11 8.97 -1.38
N LYS A 244 -11.98 9.00 -0.35
CA LYS A 244 -11.92 8.08 0.80
C LYS A 244 -12.20 6.64 0.41
N ASP A 245 -13.19 6.42 -0.47
CA ASP A 245 -13.53 5.09 -0.98
C ASP A 245 -12.35 4.50 -1.80
N VAL A 246 -11.69 5.32 -2.61
CA VAL A 246 -10.46 4.96 -3.35
C VAL A 246 -9.29 4.69 -2.41
N GLU A 247 -9.10 5.46 -1.34
CA GLU A 247 -8.08 5.16 -0.33
C GLU A 247 -8.36 3.83 0.40
N ALA A 248 -9.62 3.55 0.74
CA ALA A 248 -10.02 2.31 1.40
C ALA A 248 -9.77 1.09 0.50
N LEU A 249 -10.13 1.19 -0.80
CA LEU A 249 -9.85 0.16 -1.79
C LEU A 249 -8.34 -0.06 -1.99
N HIS A 250 -7.51 0.98 -2.01
CA HIS A 250 -6.05 0.83 -2.07
C HIS A 250 -5.49 0.10 -0.85
N ARG A 251 -5.98 0.40 0.36
CA ARG A 251 -5.56 -0.32 1.59
C ARG A 251 -5.95 -1.79 1.51
N GLN A 252 -7.19 -2.08 1.11
CA GLN A 252 -7.68 -3.46 0.95
C GLN A 252 -6.91 -4.24 -0.12
N ILE A 253 -6.58 -3.61 -1.25
CA ILE A 253 -5.71 -4.20 -2.28
C ILE A 253 -4.32 -4.51 -1.71
N HIS A 254 -3.74 -3.61 -0.93
CA HIS A 254 -2.42 -3.82 -0.33
C HIS A 254 -2.43 -4.93 0.73
N GLU A 255 -3.48 -5.01 1.55
CA GLU A 255 -3.69 -6.11 2.51
C GLU A 255 -3.84 -7.47 1.79
N LEU A 256 -4.59 -7.52 0.69
CA LEU A 256 -4.73 -8.72 -0.16
C LEU A 256 -3.42 -9.10 -0.86
N GLN A 257 -2.63 -8.13 -1.30
CA GLN A 257 -1.27 -8.36 -1.83
C GLN A 257 -0.36 -8.97 -0.75
N GLN A 258 -0.33 -8.38 0.45
CA GLN A 258 0.45 -8.95 1.56
C GLN A 258 -0.04 -10.35 1.99
N ALA A 259 -1.34 -10.64 1.87
CA ALA A 259 -1.90 -11.97 2.12
C ALA A 259 -1.45 -12.97 1.05
N ASN A 260 -1.52 -12.62 -0.24
CA ASN A 260 -0.99 -13.44 -1.33
C ASN A 260 0.52 -13.69 -1.19
N ASP A 261 1.31 -12.67 -0.86
CA ASP A 261 2.76 -12.82 -0.60
C ASP A 261 3.05 -13.83 0.52
N LYS A 262 2.24 -13.87 1.57
CA LYS A 262 2.35 -14.84 2.67
C LYS A 262 1.94 -16.24 2.22
N LEU A 263 0.83 -16.35 1.47
CA LEU A 263 0.36 -17.62 0.91
C LEU A 263 1.35 -18.22 -0.09
N ASP A 264 1.95 -17.42 -0.97
CA ASP A 264 2.88 -17.90 -2.00
C ASP A 264 4.25 -18.28 -1.40
N LYS A 265 4.68 -17.61 -0.31
CA LYS A 265 5.80 -18.06 0.53
C LYS A 265 5.48 -19.37 1.25
N SER A 266 4.28 -19.51 1.82
CA SER A 266 3.82 -20.75 2.46
C SER A 266 3.75 -21.91 1.47
N LYS A 267 3.22 -21.67 0.27
CA LYS A 267 3.15 -22.62 -0.84
C LYS A 267 4.55 -23.09 -1.26
N LYS A 268 5.49 -22.17 -1.46
CA LYS A 268 6.89 -22.50 -1.80
C LYS A 268 7.57 -23.33 -0.70
N LYS A 269 7.30 -23.05 0.58
CA LYS A 269 7.79 -23.86 1.71
C LYS A 269 7.21 -25.28 1.71
N ILE A 270 5.88 -25.41 1.58
CA ILE A 270 5.20 -26.72 1.51
C ILE A 270 5.64 -27.50 0.27
N GLN A 271 5.91 -26.83 -0.85
CA GLN A 271 6.42 -27.46 -2.06
C GLN A 271 7.86 -27.99 -1.87
N ALA A 272 8.75 -27.23 -1.21
CA ALA A 272 10.08 -27.73 -0.85
C ALA A 272 10.00 -28.93 0.12
N GLU A 273 9.13 -28.87 1.14
CA GLU A 273 8.89 -29.99 2.06
C GLU A 273 8.33 -31.24 1.36
N LEU A 274 7.55 -31.06 0.29
CA LEU A 274 7.07 -32.14 -0.58
C LEU A 274 8.18 -32.68 -1.50
N GLU A 275 9.07 -31.84 -2.00
CA GLU A 275 10.22 -32.25 -2.81
C GLU A 275 11.24 -33.04 -1.95
N ASP A 276 11.58 -32.56 -0.75
CA ASP A 276 12.42 -33.25 0.24
C ASP A 276 11.84 -34.63 0.63
N THR A 277 10.54 -34.70 0.96
CA THR A 277 9.91 -35.97 1.36
C THR A 277 9.75 -36.97 0.21
N ASN A 278 9.69 -36.52 -1.05
CA ASN A 278 9.79 -37.42 -2.20
C ASN A 278 11.21 -37.98 -2.37
N ILE A 279 12.26 -37.17 -2.18
CA ILE A 279 13.66 -37.61 -2.21
C ILE A 279 13.91 -38.67 -1.13
N ASP A 280 13.42 -38.44 0.10
CA ASP A 280 13.50 -39.43 1.18
C ASP A 280 12.74 -40.73 0.84
N LEU A 281 11.55 -40.64 0.23
CA LEU A 281 10.78 -41.80 -0.21
C LEU A 281 11.50 -42.61 -1.29
N GLU A 282 12.16 -41.96 -2.24
CA GLU A 282 12.99 -42.63 -3.26
C GLU A 282 14.23 -43.28 -2.63
N ALA A 283 14.89 -42.61 -1.68
CA ALA A 283 16.01 -43.17 -0.93
C ALA A 283 15.60 -44.41 -0.12
N GLN A 284 14.43 -44.42 0.55
CA GLN A 284 13.94 -45.61 1.23
C GLN A 284 13.56 -46.74 0.24
N ARG A 285 12.95 -46.41 -0.91
CA ARG A 285 12.66 -47.40 -1.97
C ARG A 285 13.93 -48.07 -2.49
N ALA A 286 14.97 -47.30 -2.80
CA ALA A 286 16.26 -47.82 -3.23
C ALA A 286 16.89 -48.74 -2.17
N LYS A 287 16.82 -48.34 -0.89
CA LYS A 287 17.30 -49.14 0.24
C LYS A 287 16.51 -50.44 0.44
N VAL A 288 15.19 -50.43 0.24
CA VAL A 288 14.36 -51.66 0.25
C VAL A 288 14.75 -52.59 -0.88
N MET A 289 14.95 -52.08 -2.11
CA MET A 289 15.42 -52.89 -3.24
C MET A 289 16.82 -53.49 -3.00
N GLU A 290 17.72 -52.76 -2.34
CA GLU A 290 19.03 -53.26 -1.95
C GLU A 290 18.91 -54.40 -0.91
N LEU A 291 18.04 -54.23 0.09
CA LEU A 291 17.77 -55.24 1.12
C LEU A 291 17.09 -56.49 0.54
N GLU A 292 16.13 -56.34 -0.38
CA GLU A 292 15.55 -57.48 -1.11
C GLU A 292 16.61 -58.25 -1.92
N LYS A 293 17.53 -57.54 -2.59
CA LYS A 293 18.61 -58.17 -3.35
C LYS A 293 19.57 -58.91 -2.43
N LYS A 294 19.87 -58.36 -1.26
CA LYS A 294 20.66 -59.03 -0.20
C LYS A 294 19.93 -60.26 0.35
N GLN A 295 18.63 -60.16 0.65
CA GLN A 295 17.83 -61.30 1.12
C GLN A 295 17.85 -62.45 0.12
N LYS A 296 17.53 -62.18 -1.15
CA LYS A 296 17.60 -63.18 -2.24
C LYS A 296 19.00 -63.79 -2.40
N SER A 297 20.06 -63.03 -2.10
CA SER A 297 21.43 -63.54 -2.09
C SER A 297 21.72 -64.45 -0.89
N PHE A 298 21.22 -64.13 0.30
CA PHE A 298 21.33 -65.00 1.48
C PHE A 298 20.49 -66.27 1.32
N ASP A 299 19.27 -66.16 0.80
CA ASP A 299 18.39 -67.32 0.52
C ASP A 299 19.07 -68.29 -0.46
N LYS A 300 19.74 -67.76 -1.49
CA LYS A 300 20.56 -68.54 -2.44
C LYS A 300 21.71 -69.25 -1.73
N VAL A 301 22.52 -68.55 -0.93
CA VAL A 301 23.65 -69.15 -0.20
C VAL A 301 23.15 -70.24 0.77
N VAL A 302 22.05 -70.00 1.49
CA VAL A 302 21.44 -71.00 2.39
C VAL A 302 20.95 -72.24 1.63
N ALA A 303 20.45 -72.09 0.40
CA ALA A 303 20.09 -73.22 -0.46
C ALA A 303 21.32 -73.98 -0.97
N GLU A 304 22.40 -73.28 -1.33
CA GLU A 304 23.66 -73.89 -1.78
C GLU A 304 24.37 -74.65 -0.65
N GLU A 305 24.48 -74.07 0.55
CA GLU A 305 25.02 -74.73 1.74
C GLU A 305 24.21 -75.96 2.17
N ARG A 306 22.86 -75.92 2.03
CA ARG A 306 22.02 -77.10 2.27
C ARG A 306 22.30 -78.22 1.27
N ALA A 307 22.39 -77.89 -0.02
CA ALA A 307 22.71 -78.88 -1.05
C ALA A 307 24.13 -79.48 -0.87
N VAL A 308 25.09 -78.71 -0.34
CA VAL A 308 26.42 -79.20 0.04
C VAL A 308 26.34 -80.12 1.26
N ALA A 309 25.59 -79.75 2.30
CA ALA A 309 25.39 -80.60 3.48
C ALA A 309 24.67 -81.93 3.15
N GLU A 310 23.68 -81.90 2.27
CA GLU A 310 22.98 -83.09 1.76
C GLU A 310 23.93 -84.01 0.96
N ARG A 311 24.84 -83.45 0.16
CA ARG A 311 25.89 -84.23 -0.53
C ARG A 311 26.85 -84.89 0.46
N TYR A 312 27.40 -84.14 1.42
CA TYR A 312 28.31 -84.72 2.43
C TYR A 312 27.62 -85.78 3.30
N ALA A 313 26.31 -85.64 3.58
CA ALA A 313 25.55 -86.70 4.23
C ALA A 313 25.42 -87.97 3.36
N ALA A 314 25.11 -87.82 2.07
CA ALA A 314 25.05 -88.94 1.14
C ALA A 314 26.41 -89.63 0.91
N GLU A 315 27.50 -88.86 0.82
CA GLU A 315 28.88 -89.34 0.70
C GLU A 315 29.32 -90.09 1.96
N ARG A 316 29.01 -89.56 3.15
CA ARG A 316 29.22 -90.27 4.44
C ARG A 316 28.46 -91.60 4.45
N ASP A 317 27.18 -91.59 4.10
CA ASP A 317 26.35 -92.79 4.13
C ASP A 317 26.79 -93.83 3.08
N ALA A 318 27.39 -93.40 1.97
CA ALA A 318 28.03 -94.29 1.00
C ALA A 318 29.33 -94.90 1.57
N ALA A 319 30.19 -94.09 2.19
CA ALA A 319 31.42 -94.56 2.84
C ALA A 319 31.13 -95.50 4.03
N GLU A 320 30.04 -95.27 4.78
CA GLU A 320 29.61 -96.15 5.88
C GLU A 320 29.10 -97.51 5.39
N ARG A 321 28.50 -97.57 4.19
CA ARG A 321 28.13 -98.84 3.53
C ARG A 321 29.37 -99.59 3.04
N ASP A 322 30.23 -98.92 2.28
CA ASP A 322 31.51 -99.47 1.80
C ASP A 322 32.41 -99.98 2.95
N ALA A 323 32.42 -99.29 4.10
CA ALA A 323 33.09 -99.76 5.31
C ALA A 323 32.49 -101.06 5.87
N ARG A 324 31.15 -101.18 5.93
CA ARG A 324 30.47 -102.42 6.36
C ARG A 324 30.64 -103.57 5.38
N ASP A 325 30.64 -103.30 4.08
CA ASP A 325 30.87 -104.31 3.05
C ASP A 325 32.32 -104.84 3.13
N LYS A 326 33.28 -103.95 3.39
CA LYS A 326 34.69 -104.31 3.68
C LYS A 326 34.85 -105.06 5.00
N GLU A 327 34.19 -104.65 6.07
CA GLU A 327 34.16 -105.37 7.36
C GLU A 327 33.60 -106.80 7.18
N THR A 328 32.49 -106.94 6.46
CA THR A 328 31.89 -108.24 6.10
C THR A 328 32.85 -109.09 5.27
N ARG A 329 33.56 -108.51 4.31
CA ARG A 329 34.57 -109.21 3.50
C ARG A 329 35.80 -109.62 4.32
N VAL A 330 36.23 -108.79 5.28
CA VAL A 330 37.29 -109.16 6.23
C VAL A 330 36.85 -110.35 7.09
N LEU A 331 35.62 -110.36 7.59
CA LEU A 331 35.10 -111.50 8.37
C LEU A 331 35.01 -112.80 7.53
N SER A 332 34.67 -112.70 6.24
CA SER A 332 34.76 -113.85 5.31
C SER A 332 36.20 -114.35 5.17
N LEU A 333 37.14 -113.46 4.86
CA LEU A 333 38.55 -113.80 4.67
C LEU A 333 39.23 -114.32 5.95
N THR A 334 38.85 -113.81 7.13
CA THR A 334 39.29 -114.37 8.41
C THR A 334 38.78 -115.79 8.59
N ARG A 335 37.50 -116.06 8.28
CA ARG A 335 36.98 -117.43 8.33
C ARG A 335 37.65 -118.35 7.31
N GLU A 336 37.87 -117.89 6.08
CA GLU A 336 38.58 -118.65 5.04
C GLU A 336 40.03 -118.96 5.47
N LEU A 337 40.67 -118.05 6.22
CA LEU A 337 41.99 -118.24 6.83
C LEU A 337 41.96 -119.21 8.01
N ASP A 338 40.94 -119.14 8.87
CA ASP A 338 40.74 -120.06 10.00
C ASP A 338 40.44 -121.48 9.49
N ASP A 339 39.52 -121.64 8.53
CA ASP A 339 39.20 -122.90 7.84
C ASP A 339 40.46 -123.49 7.13
N ALA A 340 41.38 -122.64 6.66
CA ALA A 340 42.66 -123.06 6.10
C ALA A 340 43.71 -123.41 7.18
N ALA A 341 43.72 -122.70 8.31
CA ALA A 341 44.59 -122.99 9.45
C ALA A 341 44.20 -124.33 10.13
N GLU A 342 42.90 -124.62 10.26
CA GLU A 342 42.43 -125.92 10.75
C GLU A 342 42.90 -127.08 9.85
N LYS A 343 42.83 -126.90 8.52
CA LYS A 343 43.39 -127.87 7.55
C LYS A 343 44.91 -128.03 7.67
N VAL A 344 45.64 -126.94 7.91
CA VAL A 344 47.10 -127.03 8.17
C VAL A 344 47.38 -127.76 9.48
N GLU A 345 46.62 -127.51 10.55
CA GLU A 345 46.76 -128.28 11.79
C GLU A 345 46.37 -129.75 11.62
N GLU A 346 45.35 -130.06 10.81
CA GLU A 346 44.98 -131.44 10.46
C GLU A 346 46.10 -132.14 9.68
N LEU A 347 46.66 -131.49 8.65
CA LEU A 347 47.83 -131.99 7.92
C LEU A 347 49.08 -132.12 8.81
N GLU A 348 49.25 -131.27 9.83
CA GLU A 348 50.30 -131.47 10.83
C GLU A 348 50.00 -132.63 11.78
N ARG A 349 48.74 -132.86 12.17
CA ARG A 349 48.35 -134.00 13.01
C ARG A 349 48.55 -135.32 12.25
N THR A 350 48.13 -135.41 10.99
CA THR A 350 48.38 -136.59 10.15
C THR A 350 49.88 -136.78 9.88
N LYS A 351 50.64 -135.72 9.60
CA LYS A 351 52.11 -135.79 9.50
C LYS A 351 52.78 -136.32 10.77
N ARG A 352 52.35 -135.87 11.96
CA ARG A 352 52.89 -136.35 13.26
C ARG A 352 52.51 -137.82 13.51
N MET A 353 51.30 -138.23 13.13
CA MET A 353 50.83 -139.62 13.20
C MET A 353 51.65 -140.54 12.26
N LEU A 354 51.78 -140.15 10.99
CA LEU A 354 52.61 -140.82 9.98
C LEU A 354 54.10 -140.86 10.36
N GLN A 355 54.59 -139.88 11.11
CA GLN A 355 55.95 -139.91 11.69
C GLN A 355 56.05 -140.94 12.83
N SER A 356 55.06 -141.05 13.72
CA SER A 356 55.02 -142.12 14.74
C SER A 356 54.99 -143.49 14.08
N GLU A 357 54.13 -143.69 13.07
CA GLU A 357 54.08 -144.92 12.27
C GLU A 357 55.40 -145.18 11.51
N LEU A 358 56.12 -144.14 11.09
CA LEU A 358 57.44 -144.26 10.49
C LEU A 358 58.49 -144.71 11.50
N ASP A 359 58.50 -144.14 12.71
CA ASP A 359 59.43 -144.51 13.76
C ASP A 359 59.13 -145.92 14.31
N GLU A 360 57.85 -146.29 14.44
CA GLU A 360 57.41 -147.65 14.78
C GLU A 360 57.83 -148.67 13.71
N LEU A 361 57.58 -148.38 12.43
CA LEU A 361 58.00 -149.26 11.33
C LEU A 361 59.53 -149.37 11.24
N ALA A 362 60.27 -148.27 11.41
CA ALA A 362 61.75 -148.27 11.41
C ALA A 362 62.35 -149.09 12.57
N ASN A 363 61.62 -149.22 13.68
CA ASN A 363 61.94 -150.09 14.81
C ASN A 363 61.60 -151.55 14.53
N THR A 364 60.40 -151.88 14.03
CA THR A 364 60.04 -153.28 13.68
C THR A 364 60.91 -153.86 12.57
N GLN A 365 61.32 -153.01 11.63
CA GLN A 365 62.25 -153.30 10.53
C GLN A 365 63.71 -153.53 11.01
N GLY A 366 63.97 -153.47 12.32
CA GLY A 366 65.30 -153.45 12.92
C GLY A 366 66.15 -154.72 12.85
N THR A 367 65.57 -155.91 12.61
CA THR A 367 66.28 -157.19 12.83
C THR A 367 66.47 -158.10 11.62
N ALA A 368 65.80 -157.86 10.48
CA ALA A 368 66.05 -158.57 9.23
C ALA A 368 65.67 -157.77 7.98
N ASP A 369 64.46 -157.24 7.92
CA ASP A 369 63.81 -156.80 6.67
C ASP A 369 64.27 -155.44 6.15
N LYS A 370 65.39 -154.89 6.64
CA LYS A 370 65.70 -153.46 6.54
C LYS A 370 65.81 -152.91 5.12
N ASN A 371 66.25 -153.72 4.15
CA ASN A 371 66.31 -153.31 2.73
C ASN A 371 65.09 -153.72 1.91
N VAL A 372 64.27 -154.67 2.40
CA VAL A 372 63.05 -155.11 1.70
C VAL A 372 61.87 -154.23 2.11
N HIS A 373 61.70 -153.98 3.40
CA HIS A 373 60.57 -153.19 3.90
C HIS A 373 60.70 -151.69 3.61
N GLU A 374 61.92 -151.15 3.43
CA GLU A 374 62.10 -149.78 2.91
C GLU A 374 61.65 -149.68 1.45
N LEU A 375 61.98 -150.68 0.62
CA LEU A 375 61.49 -150.75 -0.76
C LEU A 375 59.99 -151.05 -0.83
N GLU A 376 59.44 -151.90 0.05
CA GLU A 376 58.00 -152.10 0.16
C GLU A 376 57.27 -150.88 0.73
N LYS A 377 57.89 -150.07 1.59
CA LYS A 377 57.28 -148.86 2.15
C LYS A 377 57.36 -147.70 1.16
N ALA A 378 58.47 -147.53 0.45
CA ALA A 378 58.56 -146.61 -0.69
C ALA A 378 57.58 -147.04 -1.80
N LYS A 379 57.48 -148.34 -2.09
CA LYS A 379 56.50 -148.90 -3.02
C LYS A 379 55.07 -148.66 -2.53
N ARG A 380 54.71 -148.97 -1.27
CA ARG A 380 53.36 -148.71 -0.71
C ARG A 380 53.05 -147.22 -0.63
N ALA A 381 54.03 -146.35 -0.38
CA ALA A 381 53.85 -144.90 -0.42
C ALA A 381 53.62 -144.41 -1.85
N LEU A 382 54.35 -144.93 -2.85
CA LEU A 382 54.12 -144.65 -4.26
C LEU A 382 52.84 -145.31 -4.81
N GLU A 383 52.43 -146.47 -4.31
CA GLU A 383 51.14 -147.12 -4.62
C GLU A 383 49.99 -146.38 -3.94
N SER A 384 50.19 -145.81 -2.75
CA SER A 384 49.22 -144.94 -2.07
C SER A 384 49.13 -143.59 -2.76
N GLN A 385 50.24 -142.95 -3.14
CA GLN A 385 50.24 -141.72 -3.93
C GLN A 385 49.70 -141.98 -5.34
N LEU A 386 49.92 -143.15 -5.93
CA LEU A 386 49.28 -143.56 -7.17
C LEU A 386 47.78 -143.83 -6.96
N ALA A 387 47.36 -144.35 -5.82
CA ALA A 387 45.94 -144.53 -5.47
C ALA A 387 45.25 -143.21 -5.11
N GLU A 388 45.99 -142.23 -4.58
CA GLU A 388 45.52 -140.90 -4.19
C GLU A 388 45.50 -139.96 -5.40
N LEU A 389 46.49 -140.02 -6.29
CA LEU A 389 46.44 -139.41 -7.62
C LEU A 389 45.46 -140.11 -8.55
N LYS A 390 45.16 -141.40 -8.35
CA LYS A 390 44.03 -142.07 -9.00
C LYS A 390 42.71 -141.63 -8.41
N ALA A 391 42.58 -141.52 -7.09
CA ALA A 391 41.36 -141.00 -6.46
C ALA A 391 41.11 -139.54 -6.85
N GLN A 392 42.16 -138.73 -7.00
CA GLN A 392 42.07 -137.36 -7.52
C GLN A 392 41.82 -137.32 -9.03
N ASN A 393 42.38 -138.23 -9.82
CA ASN A 393 41.97 -138.37 -11.22
C ASN A 393 40.54 -138.89 -11.35
N GLU A 394 40.09 -139.81 -10.49
CA GLU A 394 38.72 -140.34 -10.44
C GLU A 394 37.76 -139.26 -9.94
N GLU A 395 38.16 -138.39 -9.00
CA GLU A 395 37.41 -137.20 -8.55
C GLU A 395 37.38 -136.10 -9.62
N ILE A 396 38.47 -135.87 -10.36
CA ILE A 396 38.51 -134.93 -11.49
C ILE A 396 37.81 -135.51 -12.73
N GLU A 397 37.81 -136.82 -12.93
CA GLU A 397 37.04 -137.52 -13.95
C GLU A 397 35.55 -137.55 -13.56
N ASP A 398 35.20 -137.66 -12.28
CA ASP A 398 33.83 -137.50 -11.77
C ASP A 398 33.36 -136.04 -11.85
N ASP A 399 34.19 -135.03 -11.52
CA ASP A 399 33.86 -133.60 -11.66
C ASP A 399 33.79 -133.18 -13.13
N LEU A 400 34.68 -133.71 -13.98
CA LEU A 400 34.60 -133.56 -15.43
C LEU A 400 33.35 -134.27 -15.95
N GLN A 401 33.02 -135.47 -15.47
CA GLN A 401 31.80 -136.19 -15.85
C GLN A 401 30.56 -135.47 -15.34
N LEU A 402 30.56 -134.85 -14.16
CA LEU A 402 29.48 -134.00 -13.66
C LEU A 402 29.35 -132.70 -14.46
N THR A 403 30.46 -132.14 -14.93
CA THR A 403 30.51 -130.96 -15.79
C THR A 403 30.07 -131.30 -17.22
N GLU A 404 30.46 -132.45 -17.74
CA GLU A 404 30.01 -132.99 -19.02
C GLU A 404 28.55 -133.43 -18.94
N ASP A 405 28.08 -133.99 -17.82
CA ASP A 405 26.67 -134.34 -17.62
C ASP A 405 25.82 -133.07 -17.38
N ALA A 406 26.36 -132.00 -16.77
CA ALA A 406 25.73 -130.69 -16.72
C ALA A 406 25.69 -130.02 -18.09
N LYS A 407 26.77 -130.09 -18.88
CA LYS A 407 26.83 -129.65 -20.28
C LYS A 407 25.86 -130.45 -21.15
N LEU A 408 25.83 -131.78 -21.01
CA LEU A 408 24.92 -132.67 -21.71
C LEU A 408 23.48 -132.42 -21.27
N ARG A 409 23.19 -132.11 -20.01
CA ARG A 409 21.86 -131.65 -19.58
C ARG A 409 21.50 -130.30 -20.19
N LEU A 410 22.43 -129.34 -20.30
CA LEU A 410 22.21 -128.07 -20.98
C LEU A 410 22.06 -128.22 -22.51
N GLU A 411 22.80 -129.13 -23.12
CA GLU A 411 22.79 -129.41 -24.54
C GLU A 411 21.61 -130.30 -24.94
N VAL A 412 21.20 -131.25 -24.10
CA VAL A 412 19.91 -131.97 -24.17
C VAL A 412 18.76 -131.04 -23.87
N ASN A 413 18.87 -130.06 -22.95
CA ASN A 413 17.84 -129.02 -22.78
C ASN A 413 17.78 -128.10 -24.01
N MET A 414 18.91 -127.73 -24.61
CA MET A 414 18.92 -126.95 -25.85
C MET A 414 18.40 -127.77 -27.04
N GLN A 415 18.73 -129.05 -27.14
CA GLN A 415 18.18 -129.97 -28.13
C GLN A 415 16.71 -130.29 -27.86
N ALA A 416 16.25 -130.33 -26.61
CA ALA A 416 14.85 -130.51 -26.24
C ALA A 416 14.04 -129.24 -26.50
N MET A 417 14.62 -128.05 -26.30
CA MET A 417 14.06 -126.75 -26.70
C MET A 417 14.06 -126.58 -28.22
N ARG A 418 15.13 -126.97 -28.93
CA ARG A 418 15.16 -126.99 -30.41
C ARG A 418 14.15 -127.98 -30.95
N ALA A 419 14.16 -129.22 -30.48
CA ALA A 419 13.18 -130.23 -30.84
C ALA A 419 11.77 -129.89 -30.31
N GLN A 420 11.62 -128.99 -29.33
CA GLN A 420 10.31 -128.41 -28.97
C GLN A 420 9.93 -127.33 -29.97
N PHE A 421 10.81 -126.40 -30.35
CA PHE A 421 10.52 -125.44 -31.41
C PHE A 421 10.28 -126.11 -32.76
N GLU A 422 10.98 -127.20 -33.07
CA GLU A 422 10.76 -128.04 -34.25
C GLU A 422 9.47 -128.86 -34.10
N ARG A 423 9.14 -129.42 -32.93
CA ARG A 423 7.83 -130.05 -32.69
C ARG A 423 6.68 -129.06 -32.67
N ASP A 424 6.88 -127.82 -32.25
CA ASP A 424 5.87 -126.76 -32.22
C ASP A 424 5.72 -126.16 -33.62
N LEU A 425 6.80 -125.98 -34.38
CA LEU A 425 6.78 -125.60 -35.79
C LEU A 425 6.13 -126.71 -36.62
N GLN A 426 6.59 -127.96 -36.47
CA GLN A 426 5.98 -129.13 -37.08
C GLN A 426 4.53 -129.30 -36.62
N ALA A 427 4.16 -129.05 -35.36
CA ALA A 427 2.76 -129.08 -34.94
C ALA A 427 1.94 -127.90 -35.47
N LYS A 428 2.56 -126.78 -35.89
CA LYS A 428 1.88 -125.68 -36.60
C LYS A 428 1.75 -125.97 -38.09
N GLU A 429 2.76 -126.58 -38.70
CA GLU A 429 2.74 -127.06 -40.08
C GLU A 429 1.78 -128.24 -40.23
N GLU A 430 1.84 -129.22 -39.33
CA GLU A 430 0.88 -130.32 -39.17
C GLU A 430 -0.50 -129.82 -38.78
N GLN A 431 -0.68 -128.79 -37.94
CA GLN A 431 -2.01 -128.20 -37.73
C GLN A 431 -2.51 -127.45 -38.98
N GLY A 432 -1.62 -126.88 -39.79
CA GLY A 432 -1.96 -126.29 -41.10
C GLY A 432 -2.30 -127.35 -42.15
N GLU A 433 -1.52 -128.42 -42.19
CA GLU A 433 -1.73 -129.63 -42.98
C GLU A 433 -2.94 -130.42 -42.48
N GLU A 434 -3.30 -130.42 -41.20
CA GLU A 434 -4.45 -131.13 -40.65
C GLU A 434 -5.73 -130.31 -40.87
N LYS A 435 -5.64 -128.97 -40.90
CA LYS A 435 -6.71 -128.14 -41.45
C LYS A 435 -6.86 -128.38 -42.96
N ARG A 436 -5.77 -128.46 -43.73
CA ARG A 436 -5.78 -128.72 -45.18
C ARG A 436 -6.26 -130.13 -45.53
N ARG A 437 -5.65 -131.17 -44.95
CA ARG A 437 -6.01 -132.59 -45.00
C ARG A 437 -7.40 -132.80 -44.40
N GLY A 438 -7.79 -132.05 -43.37
CA GLY A 438 -9.14 -132.09 -42.79
C GLY A 438 -10.18 -131.61 -43.79
N ILE A 439 -9.96 -130.48 -44.45
CA ILE A 439 -10.82 -130.00 -45.54
C ILE A 439 -10.83 -130.99 -46.73
N VAL A 440 -9.67 -131.52 -47.13
CA VAL A 440 -9.54 -132.51 -48.23
C VAL A 440 -10.10 -133.89 -47.87
N LYS A 441 -10.06 -134.29 -46.60
CA LYS A 441 -10.62 -135.54 -46.08
C LYS A 441 -12.12 -135.39 -45.85
N GLN A 442 -12.62 -134.25 -45.40
CA GLN A 442 -14.06 -133.96 -45.39
C GLN A 442 -14.64 -134.01 -46.80
N LEU A 443 -13.93 -133.47 -47.81
CA LEU A 443 -14.28 -133.67 -49.22
C LEU A 443 -14.27 -135.17 -49.60
N ARG A 444 -13.18 -135.90 -49.33
CA ARG A 444 -13.05 -137.32 -49.72
C ARG A 444 -13.94 -138.31 -48.96
N ASP A 445 -14.24 -138.07 -47.69
CA ASP A 445 -15.14 -138.91 -46.90
C ASP A 445 -16.56 -138.74 -47.45
N LEU A 446 -16.99 -137.50 -47.74
CA LEU A 446 -18.26 -137.19 -48.41
C LEU A 446 -18.33 -137.74 -49.84
N GLU A 447 -17.20 -137.92 -50.53
CA GLU A 447 -17.10 -138.57 -51.84
C GLU A 447 -17.09 -140.12 -51.74
N SER A 448 -16.46 -140.69 -50.71
CA SER A 448 -16.13 -142.12 -50.65
C SER A 448 -17.11 -142.95 -49.81
N GLU A 449 -17.64 -142.42 -48.70
CA GLU A 449 -18.76 -143.07 -47.98
C GLU A 449 -19.98 -143.18 -48.91
N LEU A 450 -20.16 -142.17 -49.77
CA LEU A 450 -21.15 -142.09 -50.83
C LEU A 450 -20.97 -143.16 -51.92
N GLU A 451 -19.80 -143.79 -52.06
CA GLU A 451 -19.51 -144.82 -53.07
C GLU A 451 -19.38 -146.24 -52.52
N GLU A 452 -18.69 -146.44 -51.39
CA GLU A 452 -18.31 -147.79 -50.94
C GLU A 452 -19.36 -148.48 -50.07
N GLU A 453 -20.13 -147.76 -49.25
CA GLU A 453 -21.26 -148.35 -48.49
C GLU A 453 -22.32 -148.91 -49.46
N ARG A 454 -22.43 -148.30 -50.65
CA ARG A 454 -23.25 -148.76 -51.78
C ARG A 454 -22.71 -150.02 -52.47
N LYS A 455 -21.38 -150.28 -52.43
CA LYS A 455 -20.72 -151.40 -53.12
C LYS A 455 -20.46 -152.60 -52.18
N GLN A 456 -19.76 -152.39 -51.08
CA GLN A 456 -19.25 -153.51 -50.26
C GLN A 456 -20.36 -154.25 -49.52
N ARG A 457 -21.43 -153.53 -49.11
CA ARG A 457 -22.64 -154.12 -48.52
C ARG A 457 -23.37 -155.08 -49.45
N ALA A 458 -23.27 -154.88 -50.77
CA ALA A 458 -23.76 -155.83 -51.77
C ALA A 458 -22.82 -157.04 -51.96
N ALA A 459 -21.50 -156.83 -51.89
CA ALA A 459 -20.49 -157.86 -52.17
C ALA A 459 -20.26 -158.85 -51.00
N ALA A 460 -20.04 -158.36 -49.77
CA ALA A 460 -19.69 -159.21 -48.64
C ALA A 460 -20.82 -160.20 -48.26
N LEU A 461 -22.07 -159.77 -48.42
CA LEU A 461 -23.27 -160.59 -48.23
C LEU A 461 -23.40 -161.74 -49.27
N ALA A 462 -22.72 -161.64 -50.41
CA ALA A 462 -22.62 -162.73 -51.38
C ALA A 462 -21.45 -163.68 -51.05
N ILE A 463 -20.31 -163.15 -50.61
CA ILE A 463 -19.08 -163.95 -50.42
C ILE A 463 -19.08 -164.76 -49.11
N ARG A 464 -19.60 -164.23 -48.00
CA ARG A 464 -19.69 -165.01 -46.74
C ARG A 464 -20.52 -166.29 -46.93
N LYS A 465 -21.62 -166.20 -47.68
CA LYS A 465 -22.49 -167.34 -48.06
C LYS A 465 -21.78 -168.39 -48.92
N LYS A 466 -20.63 -168.05 -49.52
CA LYS A 466 -19.79 -168.98 -50.27
C LYS A 466 -18.73 -169.63 -49.38
N LEU A 467 -18.00 -168.85 -48.59
CA LEU A 467 -16.90 -169.37 -47.76
C LEU A 467 -17.36 -170.23 -46.56
N GLU A 468 -18.58 -170.02 -46.06
CA GLU A 468 -19.22 -170.94 -45.10
C GLU A 468 -19.54 -172.33 -45.70
N ALA A 469 -19.53 -172.46 -47.04
CA ALA A 469 -19.50 -173.76 -47.71
C ALA A 469 -18.05 -174.22 -47.95
N ASP A 470 -17.22 -173.40 -48.60
CA ASP A 470 -15.86 -173.78 -49.04
C ASP A 470 -14.95 -174.28 -47.88
N LEU A 471 -15.06 -173.71 -46.66
CA LEU A 471 -14.29 -174.17 -45.50
C LEU A 471 -14.63 -175.62 -45.09
N LYS A 472 -15.90 -175.99 -45.22
CA LYS A 472 -16.47 -177.28 -44.79
C LYS A 472 -16.00 -178.46 -45.64
N ASP A 473 -15.57 -178.17 -46.86
CA ASP A 473 -14.94 -179.10 -47.78
C ASP A 473 -13.42 -179.19 -47.53
N ALA A 474 -12.78 -178.07 -47.23
CA ALA A 474 -11.32 -177.98 -47.02
C ALA A 474 -10.82 -178.75 -45.79
N GLU A 475 -11.55 -178.70 -44.67
CA GLU A 475 -11.19 -179.42 -43.43
C GLU A 475 -11.12 -180.95 -43.64
N GLN A 476 -11.95 -181.50 -44.53
CA GLN A 476 -11.95 -182.93 -44.87
C GLN A 476 -10.72 -183.33 -45.69
N GLY A 477 -10.26 -182.46 -46.61
CA GLY A 477 -9.11 -182.74 -47.46
C GLY A 477 -7.77 -182.76 -46.73
N LEU A 478 -7.58 -181.85 -45.76
CA LEU A 478 -6.27 -181.66 -45.11
C LEU A 478 -5.92 -182.82 -44.15
N HIS A 479 -6.93 -183.48 -43.56
CA HIS A 479 -6.75 -184.70 -42.76
C HIS A 479 -6.22 -185.88 -43.59
N LEU A 480 -6.53 -185.95 -44.90
CA LEU A 480 -6.01 -187.00 -45.77
C LEU A 480 -4.57 -186.70 -46.19
N ALA A 481 -4.25 -185.45 -46.53
CA ALA A 481 -2.93 -185.04 -47.03
C ALA A 481 -1.80 -185.30 -46.02
N ASN A 482 -2.02 -185.00 -44.74
CA ASN A 482 -0.98 -185.14 -43.70
C ASN A 482 -0.62 -186.60 -43.36
N LYS A 483 -1.40 -187.60 -43.79
CA LYS A 483 -1.16 -189.02 -43.46
C LYS A 483 -0.36 -189.80 -44.52
N VAL A 484 -0.05 -189.19 -45.67
CA VAL A 484 0.56 -189.87 -46.83
C VAL A 484 2.01 -189.44 -47.08
N LYS A 485 2.47 -188.35 -46.46
CA LYS A 485 3.76 -187.69 -46.79
C LYS A 485 4.98 -188.20 -46.01
N GLU A 486 4.83 -189.28 -45.24
CA GLU A 486 5.85 -189.78 -44.30
C GLU A 486 6.73 -190.91 -44.89
N ASP A 487 6.33 -191.54 -46.02
CA ASP A 487 6.78 -192.89 -46.40
C ASP A 487 7.47 -193.04 -47.79
N ALA A 488 7.88 -191.96 -48.47
CA ALA A 488 8.68 -192.01 -49.72
C ALA A 488 9.62 -190.79 -49.87
N ALA A 489 10.94 -190.87 -50.12
CA ALA A 489 11.75 -191.62 -51.11
C ALA A 489 11.68 -191.03 -52.55
N LYS A 490 12.73 -190.94 -53.39
CA LYS A 490 14.21 -191.21 -53.31
C LYS A 490 14.87 -190.70 -54.63
N GLN A 491 16.19 -190.40 -54.63
CA GLN A 491 17.12 -190.37 -55.82
C GLN A 491 16.80 -189.34 -56.96
N GLU A 492 17.65 -188.95 -57.94
CA GLU A 492 19.11 -188.87 -58.26
C GLU A 492 19.24 -187.83 -59.45
N ALA A 493 20.33 -187.40 -60.13
CA ALA A 493 21.79 -187.65 -60.15
C ALA A 493 22.58 -186.58 -60.96
N ARG A 494 23.91 -186.45 -60.72
CA ARG A 494 25.03 -186.16 -61.70
C ARG A 494 25.05 -184.80 -62.46
N ALA A 495 26.20 -184.26 -62.92
CA ALA A 495 27.66 -184.45 -62.70
C ALA A 495 28.38 -183.13 -63.15
N GLY A 496 29.55 -182.70 -62.63
CA GLY A 496 30.92 -183.14 -62.96
C GLY A 496 31.64 -182.11 -63.88
N ARG A 497 32.99 -181.94 -63.94
CA ARG A 497 34.10 -182.59 -63.22
C ARG A 497 35.48 -181.91 -63.54
N GLU A 498 36.41 -181.86 -62.55
CA GLU A 498 37.88 -182.13 -62.62
C GLU A 498 38.81 -181.32 -63.60
N GLU A 499 40.17 -181.28 -63.52
CA GLU A 499 41.17 -181.96 -62.66
C GLU A 499 42.54 -181.21 -62.51
N ALA A 500 43.40 -181.71 -61.59
CA ALA A 500 44.89 -181.84 -61.56
C ALA A 500 45.85 -180.78 -62.18
N ALA A 501 47.05 -180.48 -61.66
CA ALA A 501 47.88 -180.93 -60.52
C ALA A 501 48.56 -182.33 -60.55
N ALA A 502 49.72 -182.47 -61.23
CA ALA A 502 50.83 -183.38 -60.84
C ALA A 502 52.11 -183.14 -61.69
N GLY A 503 53.31 -183.36 -61.13
CA GLY A 503 54.59 -183.30 -61.90
C GLY A 503 55.89 -183.64 -61.14
N ALA A 504 55.80 -184.19 -59.92
CA ALA A 504 56.85 -184.05 -58.90
C ALA A 504 57.92 -185.17 -58.85
N ARG A 505 58.42 -185.72 -59.98
CA ARG A 505 59.37 -186.87 -59.95
C ARG A 505 60.60 -186.88 -60.86
N ASP A 506 60.76 -186.01 -61.86
CA ASP A 506 62.07 -185.84 -62.55
C ASP A 506 63.03 -184.88 -61.79
N ALA A 507 62.61 -184.41 -60.61
CA ALA A 507 63.28 -183.41 -59.79
C ALA A 507 64.47 -183.94 -58.95
N GLU A 508 65.17 -185.00 -59.40
CA GLU A 508 66.27 -185.61 -58.61
C GLU A 508 67.63 -185.60 -59.34
N ARG A 509 67.65 -185.68 -60.69
CA ARG A 509 68.91 -185.74 -61.47
C ARG A 509 69.38 -184.40 -62.02
N ARG A 510 68.50 -183.41 -62.08
CA ARG A 510 68.85 -182.00 -62.36
C ARG A 510 69.42 -181.29 -61.13
N VAL A 511 69.04 -181.76 -59.93
CA VAL A 511 69.39 -181.16 -58.64
C VAL A 511 70.90 -181.09 -58.44
N LYS A 512 71.68 -182.15 -58.67
CA LYS A 512 73.13 -182.15 -58.36
C LYS A 512 74.02 -181.23 -59.23
N ALA A 513 73.50 -180.72 -60.34
CA ALA A 513 74.16 -179.64 -61.09
C ALA A 513 73.70 -178.27 -60.56
N LEU A 514 72.38 -178.12 -60.38
CA LEU A 514 71.77 -176.92 -59.81
C LEU A 514 72.18 -176.67 -58.35
N GLU A 515 72.62 -177.67 -57.57
CA GLU A 515 73.14 -177.50 -56.20
C GLU A 515 74.45 -176.70 -56.18
N ALA A 516 75.30 -176.84 -57.20
CA ALA A 516 76.53 -176.07 -57.32
C ALA A 516 76.26 -174.63 -57.78
N GLU A 517 75.41 -174.47 -58.79
CA GLU A 517 74.97 -173.15 -59.28
C GLU A 517 74.14 -172.41 -58.20
N ALA A 518 73.31 -173.12 -57.44
CA ALA A 518 72.55 -172.55 -56.32
C ALA A 518 73.42 -172.27 -55.09
N LEU A 519 74.56 -172.92 -54.89
CA LEU A 519 75.52 -172.49 -53.85
C LEU A 519 76.18 -171.17 -54.23
N GLN A 520 76.67 -171.03 -55.47
CA GLN A 520 77.21 -169.75 -55.93
C GLN A 520 76.13 -168.65 -55.92
N HIS A 521 74.94 -168.92 -56.48
CA HIS A 521 73.85 -167.96 -56.45
C HIS A 521 73.28 -167.73 -55.04
N ALA A 522 73.46 -168.63 -54.06
CA ALA A 522 73.13 -168.37 -52.66
C ALA A 522 74.17 -167.47 -51.98
N GLU A 523 75.45 -167.56 -52.34
CA GLU A 523 76.47 -166.61 -51.86
C GLU A 523 76.29 -165.22 -52.49
N GLU A 524 76.00 -165.17 -53.80
CA GLU A 524 75.65 -163.93 -54.52
C GLU A 524 74.34 -163.33 -54.01
N LEU A 525 73.30 -164.13 -53.78
CA LEU A 525 72.04 -163.69 -53.17
C LEU A 525 72.24 -163.26 -51.72
N ALA A 526 73.04 -163.96 -50.92
CA ALA A 526 73.34 -163.55 -49.55
C ALA A 526 74.21 -162.29 -49.50
N ALA A 527 75.03 -162.02 -50.52
CA ALA A 527 75.72 -160.74 -50.69
C ALA A 527 74.74 -159.63 -51.12
N ALA A 528 73.85 -159.91 -52.07
CA ALA A 528 72.82 -158.98 -52.53
C ALA A 528 71.76 -158.67 -51.47
N ASP A 529 71.34 -159.63 -50.64
CA ASP A 529 70.45 -159.43 -49.49
C ASP A 529 71.14 -158.65 -48.36
N ARG A 530 72.45 -158.82 -48.17
CA ARG A 530 73.23 -157.97 -47.24
C ARG A 530 73.32 -156.53 -47.76
N ALA A 531 73.64 -156.36 -49.04
CA ALA A 531 73.66 -155.04 -49.68
C ALA A 531 72.27 -154.39 -49.70
N ARG A 532 71.20 -155.15 -49.97
CA ARG A 532 69.82 -154.64 -49.93
C ARG A 532 69.40 -154.29 -48.51
N ARG A 533 69.68 -155.12 -47.51
CA ARG A 533 69.40 -154.78 -46.09
C ARG A 533 70.20 -153.58 -45.61
N GLN A 534 71.44 -153.41 -46.07
CA GLN A 534 72.22 -152.22 -45.77
C GLN A 534 71.64 -150.98 -46.45
N ALA A 535 71.24 -151.05 -47.73
CA ALA A 535 70.55 -149.96 -48.42
C ALA A 535 69.12 -149.69 -47.90
N GLU A 536 68.45 -150.70 -47.34
CA GLU A 536 67.16 -150.58 -46.63
C GLU A 536 67.36 -149.85 -45.30
N ALA A 537 68.42 -150.18 -44.54
CA ALA A 537 68.79 -149.46 -43.33
C ALA A 537 69.24 -148.01 -43.63
N GLU A 538 70.15 -147.80 -44.59
CA GLU A 538 70.58 -146.46 -45.01
C GLU A 538 69.41 -145.61 -45.55
N ARG A 539 68.40 -146.23 -46.19
CA ARG A 539 67.14 -145.56 -46.55
C ARG A 539 66.34 -145.16 -45.31
N ASP A 540 66.19 -146.06 -44.34
CA ASP A 540 65.35 -145.83 -43.17
C ASP A 540 66.00 -144.83 -42.19
N ASP A 541 67.33 -144.89 -42.02
CA ASP A 541 68.12 -143.87 -41.33
C ASP A 541 67.94 -142.48 -41.99
N LEU A 542 68.01 -142.40 -43.34
CA LEU A 542 67.77 -141.15 -44.08
C LEU A 542 66.31 -140.68 -44.04
N LEU A 543 65.34 -141.60 -43.95
CA LEU A 543 63.93 -141.26 -43.74
C LEU A 543 63.71 -140.70 -42.33
N ASP A 544 64.35 -141.26 -41.30
CA ASP A 544 64.25 -140.75 -39.93
C ASP A 544 65.03 -139.45 -39.73
N GLU A 545 66.17 -139.24 -40.41
CA GLU A 545 66.81 -137.92 -40.51
C GLU A 545 65.88 -136.90 -41.20
N LEU A 546 65.21 -137.28 -42.29
CA LEU A 546 64.26 -136.42 -42.99
C LEU A 546 63.01 -136.11 -42.14
N ASN A 547 62.47 -137.11 -41.43
CA ASN A 547 61.34 -136.96 -40.51
C ASN A 547 61.70 -136.04 -39.33
N ASN A 548 62.88 -136.23 -38.72
CA ASN A 548 63.38 -135.41 -37.63
C ASN A 548 63.69 -133.98 -38.09
N SER A 549 64.26 -133.81 -39.29
CA SER A 549 64.45 -132.51 -39.94
C SER A 549 63.13 -131.80 -40.23
N SER A 550 62.11 -132.54 -40.71
CA SER A 550 60.76 -132.04 -40.97
C SER A 550 60.03 -131.64 -39.68
N ALA A 551 60.12 -132.46 -38.62
CA ALA A 551 59.59 -132.14 -37.29
C ALA A 551 60.27 -130.89 -36.70
N LYS A 552 61.61 -130.81 -36.78
CA LYS A 552 62.37 -129.62 -36.36
C LYS A 552 62.01 -128.38 -37.17
N SER A 553 61.79 -128.51 -38.49
CA SER A 553 61.33 -127.39 -39.33
C SER A 553 59.91 -126.96 -38.98
N THR A 554 59.04 -127.89 -38.57
CA THR A 554 57.67 -127.59 -38.14
C THR A 554 57.70 -126.83 -36.80
N LEU A 555 58.47 -127.32 -35.83
CA LEU A 555 58.69 -126.63 -34.55
C LEU A 555 59.28 -125.22 -34.73
N LEU A 556 60.21 -125.03 -35.68
CA LEU A 556 60.74 -123.70 -36.01
C LEU A 556 59.71 -122.80 -36.69
N VAL A 557 58.79 -123.35 -37.48
CA VAL A 557 57.66 -122.60 -38.08
C VAL A 557 56.65 -122.21 -37.00
N ASP A 558 56.35 -123.06 -36.02
CA ASP A 558 55.39 -122.75 -34.96
C ASP A 558 55.97 -121.83 -33.89
N GLU A 559 57.24 -121.96 -33.52
CA GLU A 559 57.93 -120.96 -32.69
C GLU A 559 58.05 -119.62 -33.43
N LYS A 560 58.29 -119.62 -34.75
CA LYS A 560 58.23 -118.40 -35.57
C LYS A 560 56.84 -117.76 -35.50
N LYS A 561 55.74 -118.51 -35.70
CA LYS A 561 54.37 -117.98 -35.56
C LYS A 561 54.12 -117.42 -34.15
N ARG A 562 54.62 -118.08 -33.11
CA ARG A 562 54.49 -117.63 -31.71
C ARG A 562 55.24 -116.33 -31.45
N LEU A 563 56.42 -116.16 -32.06
CA LEU A 563 57.18 -114.91 -32.01
C LEU A 563 56.54 -113.81 -32.86
N GLU A 564 56.02 -114.12 -34.05
CA GLU A 564 55.27 -113.17 -34.90
C GLU A 564 54.00 -112.67 -34.20
N ALA A 565 53.22 -113.56 -33.56
CA ALA A 565 52.06 -113.18 -32.76
C ALA A 565 52.43 -112.34 -31.53
N ARG A 566 53.58 -112.62 -30.88
CA ARG A 566 54.09 -111.80 -29.77
C ARG A 566 54.60 -110.43 -30.24
N ILE A 567 55.17 -110.33 -31.43
CA ILE A 567 55.57 -109.05 -32.03
C ILE A 567 54.33 -108.23 -32.33
N ALA A 568 53.31 -108.79 -32.99
CA ALA A 568 52.07 -108.09 -33.28
C ALA A 568 51.37 -107.56 -32.00
N ALA A 569 51.33 -108.33 -30.92
CA ALA A 569 50.80 -107.87 -29.64
C ALA A 569 51.63 -106.73 -29.02
N LEU A 570 52.96 -106.78 -29.13
CA LEU A 570 53.84 -105.70 -28.65
C LEU A 570 53.81 -104.45 -29.54
N GLU A 571 53.42 -104.58 -30.81
CA GLU A 571 53.15 -103.46 -31.72
C GLU A 571 51.79 -102.82 -31.38
N GLU A 572 50.76 -103.62 -31.06
CA GLU A 572 49.45 -103.16 -30.56
C GLU A 572 49.60 -102.43 -29.20
N ASP A 573 50.29 -103.03 -28.21
CA ASP A 573 50.64 -102.40 -26.92
C ASP A 573 51.34 -101.03 -27.11
N LEU A 574 52.24 -100.94 -28.11
CA LEU A 574 53.05 -99.76 -28.39
C LEU A 574 52.25 -98.64 -29.10
N ASP A 575 51.31 -98.99 -29.96
CA ASP A 575 50.40 -98.03 -30.60
C ASP A 575 49.31 -97.54 -29.62
N GLU A 576 48.82 -98.41 -28.71
CA GLU A 576 47.97 -97.98 -27.60
C GLU A 576 48.70 -96.99 -26.67
N GLU A 577 49.95 -97.28 -26.27
CA GLU A 577 50.71 -96.38 -25.41
C GLU A 577 51.11 -95.06 -26.10
N GLN A 578 51.36 -95.07 -27.42
CA GLN A 578 51.51 -93.83 -28.20
C GLN A 578 50.22 -92.99 -28.19
N SER A 579 49.06 -93.62 -28.43
CA SER A 579 47.74 -92.96 -28.37
C SER A 579 47.44 -92.39 -26.98
N ASN A 580 47.72 -93.15 -25.91
CA ASN A 580 47.65 -92.68 -24.53
C ASN A 580 48.59 -91.48 -24.28
N ASN A 581 49.81 -91.51 -24.83
CA ASN A 581 50.77 -90.41 -24.71
C ASN A 581 50.28 -89.14 -25.42
N GLU A 582 49.70 -89.24 -26.62
CA GLU A 582 49.10 -88.10 -27.32
C GLU A 582 47.92 -87.52 -26.52
N ILE A 583 47.02 -88.36 -26.03
CA ILE A 583 45.87 -87.95 -25.20
C ILE A 583 46.34 -87.25 -23.91
N LEU A 584 47.41 -87.75 -23.26
CA LEU A 584 48.00 -87.12 -22.08
C LEU A 584 48.68 -85.79 -22.39
N ASN A 585 49.43 -85.68 -23.48
CA ASN A 585 50.03 -84.42 -23.93
C ASN A 585 48.94 -83.37 -24.26
N ASP A 586 47.84 -83.80 -24.87
CA ASP A 586 46.77 -82.88 -25.26
C ASP A 586 45.93 -82.44 -24.05
N ARG A 587 45.75 -83.31 -23.03
CA ARG A 587 45.26 -82.93 -21.70
C ARG A 587 46.21 -81.95 -20.99
N LEU A 588 47.52 -82.19 -21.04
CA LEU A 588 48.53 -81.31 -20.45
C LEU A 588 48.52 -79.92 -21.10
N ARG A 589 48.44 -79.83 -22.44
CA ARG A 589 48.27 -78.56 -23.17
C ARG A 589 47.00 -77.82 -22.77
N LYS A 590 45.87 -78.54 -22.62
CA LYS A 590 44.59 -77.95 -22.18
C LYS A 590 44.69 -77.41 -20.74
N ALA A 591 45.33 -78.14 -19.83
CA ALA A 591 45.59 -77.67 -18.47
C ALA A 591 46.55 -76.46 -18.43
N GLN A 592 47.61 -76.46 -19.23
CA GLN A 592 48.54 -75.32 -19.33
C GLN A 592 47.84 -74.06 -19.84
N ASN A 593 47.04 -74.18 -20.91
CA ASN A 593 46.26 -73.05 -21.44
C ASN A 593 45.26 -72.50 -20.40
N GLN A 594 44.66 -73.37 -19.57
CA GLN A 594 43.79 -72.96 -18.47
C GLN A 594 44.56 -72.24 -17.34
N ILE A 595 45.77 -72.72 -16.99
CA ILE A 595 46.65 -72.05 -16.03
C ILE A 595 47.05 -70.66 -16.53
N ASP A 596 47.42 -70.54 -17.81
CA ASP A 596 47.83 -69.27 -18.42
C ASP A 596 46.65 -68.29 -18.52
N GLN A 597 45.45 -68.78 -18.86
CA GLN A 597 44.20 -68.00 -18.84
C GLN A 597 43.89 -67.48 -17.42
N VAL A 598 43.82 -68.36 -16.42
CA VAL A 598 43.54 -67.97 -15.02
C VAL A 598 44.61 -67.03 -14.46
N THR A 599 45.87 -67.18 -14.89
CA THR A 599 46.95 -66.26 -14.53
C THR A 599 46.75 -64.87 -15.14
N MET A 600 46.29 -64.78 -16.39
CA MET A 600 45.95 -63.51 -17.03
C MET A 600 44.72 -62.85 -16.38
N GLU A 601 43.66 -63.62 -16.10
CA GLU A 601 42.45 -63.16 -15.41
C GLU A 601 42.79 -62.61 -14.01
N LEU A 602 43.58 -63.34 -13.22
CA LEU A 602 44.12 -62.88 -11.93
C LEU A 602 44.96 -61.60 -12.06
N GLY A 603 45.69 -61.42 -13.17
CA GLY A 603 46.38 -60.17 -13.49
C GLY A 603 45.43 -59.00 -13.72
N THR A 604 44.35 -59.22 -14.47
CA THR A 604 43.31 -58.19 -14.70
C THR A 604 42.56 -57.83 -13.42
N GLU A 605 42.21 -58.81 -12.59
CA GLU A 605 41.47 -58.60 -11.34
C GLU A 605 42.31 -57.87 -10.28
N LYS A 606 43.63 -58.13 -10.23
CA LYS A 606 44.57 -57.32 -9.42
C LYS A 606 44.60 -55.86 -9.90
N SER A 607 44.60 -55.62 -11.21
CA SER A 607 44.55 -54.24 -11.75
C SER A 607 43.21 -53.55 -11.47
N ALA A 608 42.09 -54.29 -11.54
CA ALA A 608 40.77 -53.78 -11.18
C ALA A 608 40.70 -53.42 -9.69
N THR A 609 41.17 -54.32 -8.82
CA THR A 609 41.26 -54.10 -7.36
C THR A 609 42.07 -52.84 -7.03
N GLN A 610 43.26 -52.67 -7.62
CA GLN A 610 44.11 -51.50 -7.39
C GLN A 610 43.43 -50.17 -7.83
N LYS A 611 42.64 -50.19 -8.90
CA LYS A 611 41.83 -49.04 -9.35
C LYS A 611 40.67 -48.75 -8.39
N LEU A 612 40.03 -49.78 -7.84
CA LEU A 612 38.96 -49.64 -6.85
C LEU A 612 39.49 -49.12 -5.50
N GLU A 613 40.65 -49.60 -5.03
CA GLU A 613 41.29 -49.10 -3.80
C GLU A 613 41.75 -47.63 -3.92
N SER A 614 42.36 -47.26 -5.04
CA SER A 614 42.75 -45.86 -5.29
C SER A 614 41.53 -44.94 -5.44
N GLY A 615 40.46 -45.39 -6.11
CA GLY A 615 39.17 -44.69 -6.14
C GLY A 615 38.54 -44.53 -4.76
N LYS A 616 38.53 -45.59 -3.94
CA LYS A 616 38.07 -45.57 -2.54
C LYS A 616 38.85 -44.53 -1.72
N LEU A 617 40.17 -44.49 -1.80
CA LEU A 617 41.00 -43.53 -1.07
C LEU A 617 40.73 -42.07 -1.47
N VAL A 618 40.37 -41.81 -2.73
CA VAL A 618 39.92 -40.48 -3.17
C VAL A 618 38.55 -40.13 -2.58
N LEU A 619 37.60 -41.06 -2.63
CA LEU A 619 36.26 -40.88 -2.05
C LEU A 619 36.30 -40.68 -0.53
N GLU A 620 37.15 -41.41 0.20
CA GLU A 620 37.35 -41.26 1.65
C GLU A 620 37.90 -39.87 2.01
N ARG A 621 38.83 -39.33 1.21
CA ARG A 621 39.35 -37.96 1.37
C ARG A 621 38.25 -36.92 1.12
N GLN A 622 37.52 -37.04 0.01
CA GLN A 622 36.39 -36.15 -0.31
C GLN A 622 35.31 -36.19 0.78
N ASN A 623 34.98 -37.38 1.30
CA ASN A 623 34.00 -37.55 2.37
C ASN A 623 34.46 -36.88 3.69
N LYS A 624 35.77 -36.92 3.99
CA LYS A 624 36.37 -36.22 5.13
C LYS A 624 36.35 -34.70 4.95
N GLU A 625 36.66 -34.19 3.76
CA GLU A 625 36.57 -32.76 3.43
C GLU A 625 35.13 -32.23 3.50
N LEU A 626 34.16 -32.99 2.99
CA LEU A 626 32.74 -32.62 3.06
C LEU A 626 32.23 -32.60 4.50
N LYS A 627 32.66 -33.54 5.35
CA LYS A 627 32.36 -33.54 6.80
C LYS A 627 32.98 -32.35 7.53
N ALA A 628 34.20 -31.94 7.17
CA ALA A 628 34.83 -30.74 7.71
C ALA A 628 34.05 -29.47 7.31
N LYS A 629 33.75 -29.30 6.01
CA LYS A 629 32.95 -28.18 5.49
C LYS A 629 31.54 -28.12 6.11
N LEU A 630 30.90 -29.27 6.36
CA LEU A 630 29.61 -29.33 7.05
C LEU A 630 29.73 -28.80 8.49
N ALA A 631 30.75 -29.22 9.24
CA ALA A 631 30.99 -28.73 10.60
C ALA A 631 31.33 -27.23 10.65
N GLU A 632 32.09 -26.71 9.68
CA GLU A 632 32.38 -25.28 9.51
C GLU A 632 31.10 -24.48 9.21
N LEU A 633 30.24 -24.98 8.31
CA LEU A 633 28.97 -24.34 7.99
C LEU A 633 27.98 -24.38 9.16
N GLU A 634 27.88 -25.51 9.87
CA GLU A 634 27.06 -25.63 11.08
C GLU A 634 27.52 -24.69 12.19
N THR A 635 28.82 -24.61 12.46
CA THR A 635 29.36 -23.70 13.50
C THR A 635 29.21 -22.24 13.09
N SER A 636 29.38 -21.90 11.81
CA SER A 636 29.07 -20.56 11.28
C SER A 636 27.58 -20.21 11.39
N ALA A 637 26.68 -21.14 11.10
CA ALA A 637 25.24 -20.94 11.21
C ALA A 637 24.80 -20.79 12.68
N ARG A 638 25.28 -21.66 13.58
CA ARG A 638 24.99 -21.61 15.03
C ARG A 638 25.49 -20.31 15.66
N THR A 639 26.69 -19.83 15.31
CA THR A 639 27.24 -18.56 15.84
C THR A 639 26.46 -17.34 15.32
N LYS A 640 26.16 -17.26 14.03
CA LYS A 640 25.30 -16.20 13.45
C LYS A 640 23.91 -16.18 14.09
N THR A 641 23.28 -17.34 14.25
CA THR A 641 21.96 -17.48 14.87
C THR A 641 21.98 -17.04 16.33
N LYS A 642 22.98 -17.46 17.11
CA LYS A 642 23.16 -17.02 18.50
C LYS A 642 23.34 -15.50 18.60
N GLY A 643 24.14 -14.90 17.73
CA GLY A 643 24.33 -13.45 17.68
C GLY A 643 23.04 -12.68 17.37
N LEU A 644 22.25 -13.17 16.41
CA LEU A 644 20.93 -12.62 16.10
C LEU A 644 19.95 -12.74 17.28
N ILE A 645 19.92 -13.89 17.96
CA ILE A 645 19.12 -14.08 19.18
C ILE A 645 19.51 -13.04 20.24
N THR A 646 20.80 -12.92 20.58
CA THR A 646 21.25 -11.93 21.58
C THR A 646 20.97 -10.48 21.19
N SER A 647 20.95 -10.16 19.89
CA SER A 647 20.58 -8.82 19.40
C SER A 647 19.07 -8.56 19.48
N LEU A 648 18.24 -9.59 19.31
CA LEU A 648 16.79 -9.52 19.49
C LEU A 648 16.41 -9.46 20.97
N GLU A 649 17.07 -10.23 21.83
CA GLU A 649 16.90 -10.17 23.30
C GLU A 649 17.21 -8.77 23.84
N LEU A 650 18.34 -8.17 23.42
CA LEU A 650 18.67 -6.76 23.74
C LEU A 650 17.64 -5.75 23.23
N LYS A 651 17.03 -5.99 22.06
CA LYS A 651 15.97 -5.13 21.54
C LYS A 651 14.65 -5.29 22.31
N VAL A 652 14.30 -6.50 22.73
CA VAL A 652 13.12 -6.76 23.56
C VAL A 652 13.28 -6.05 24.91
N ALA A 653 14.40 -6.23 25.60
CA ALA A 653 14.65 -5.57 26.89
C ALA A 653 14.59 -4.02 26.81
N ASN A 654 15.14 -3.43 25.74
CA ASN A 654 15.09 -1.97 25.52
C ASN A 654 13.67 -1.48 25.18
N LEU A 655 12.88 -2.28 24.45
CA LEU A 655 11.46 -1.98 24.19
C LEU A 655 10.59 -2.15 25.46
N GLU A 656 10.92 -3.10 26.33
CA GLU A 656 10.28 -3.27 27.64
C GLU A 656 10.57 -2.08 28.57
N GLU A 657 11.82 -1.61 28.62
CA GLU A 657 12.19 -0.39 29.36
C GLU A 657 11.48 0.87 28.82
N GLN A 658 11.38 1.01 27.49
CA GLN A 658 10.64 2.11 26.86
C GLN A 658 9.13 2.04 27.17
N LEU A 659 8.54 0.84 27.15
CA LEU A 659 7.13 0.63 27.52
C LEU A 659 6.87 0.94 29.00
N GLU A 660 7.81 0.61 29.90
CA GLU A 660 7.74 1.06 31.28
C GLU A 660 7.84 2.58 31.40
N ALA A 661 8.74 3.23 30.65
CA ALA A 661 8.91 4.68 30.66
C ALA A 661 7.62 5.40 30.21
N GLU A 662 7.03 4.99 29.08
CA GLU A 662 5.71 5.51 28.64
C GLU A 662 4.62 5.24 29.67
N SER A 663 4.60 4.05 30.29
CA SER A 663 3.61 3.71 31.32
C SER A 663 3.71 4.62 32.55
N ARG A 664 4.94 4.93 32.99
CA ARG A 664 5.24 5.88 34.07
C ARG A 664 4.83 7.31 33.69
N GLU A 665 5.17 7.76 32.47
CA GLU A 665 4.84 9.10 31.97
C GLU A 665 3.33 9.27 31.81
N ARG A 666 2.63 8.33 31.17
CA ARG A 666 1.17 8.31 31.05
C ARG A 666 0.48 8.39 32.42
N LEU A 667 1.02 7.71 33.44
CA LEU A 667 0.51 7.79 34.81
C LEU A 667 0.76 9.18 35.44
N ALA A 668 1.90 9.82 35.16
CA ALA A 668 2.19 11.18 35.60
C ALA A 668 1.29 12.21 34.90
N GLN A 669 1.08 12.07 33.59
CA GLN A 669 0.22 12.94 32.79
C GLN A 669 -1.26 12.77 33.16
N GLN A 670 -1.73 11.56 33.48
CA GLN A 670 -3.06 11.33 34.05
C GLN A 670 -3.21 11.99 35.44
N LYS A 671 -2.18 11.97 36.28
CA LYS A 671 -2.17 12.71 37.57
C LYS A 671 -2.17 14.24 37.33
N ALA A 672 -1.54 14.73 36.27
CA ALA A 672 -1.55 16.14 35.89
C ALA A 672 -2.93 16.59 35.36
N SER A 673 -3.56 15.83 34.46
CA SER A 673 -4.93 16.11 33.99
C SER A 673 -5.90 16.17 35.17
N ARG A 674 -5.88 15.20 36.09
CA ARG A 674 -6.73 15.21 37.29
C ARG A 674 -6.51 16.41 38.22
N LYS A 675 -5.35 17.08 38.17
CA LYS A 675 -5.12 18.37 38.86
C LYS A 675 -5.71 19.55 38.08
N LEU A 676 -5.54 19.56 36.76
CA LEU A 676 -6.12 20.58 35.88
C LEU A 676 -7.67 20.51 35.89
N ASP A 677 -8.26 19.32 35.89
CA ASP A 677 -9.72 19.11 35.98
C ASP A 677 -10.31 19.65 37.31
N LYS A 678 -9.56 19.54 38.40
CA LYS A 678 -9.94 20.16 39.69
C LYS A 678 -9.88 21.69 39.60
N LYS A 679 -8.76 22.22 39.10
CA LYS A 679 -8.57 23.68 38.95
C LYS A 679 -9.57 24.31 37.97
N MET A 680 -9.96 23.59 36.92
CA MET A 680 -11.06 23.95 36.01
C MET A 680 -12.41 24.05 36.74
N LYS A 681 -12.72 23.10 37.65
CA LYS A 681 -13.95 23.12 38.44
C LYS A 681 -13.94 24.23 39.50
N GLU A 682 -12.78 24.47 40.13
CA GLU A 682 -12.57 25.59 41.05
C GLU A 682 -12.79 26.94 40.35
N LEU A 683 -12.18 27.13 39.16
CA LEU A 683 -12.37 28.32 38.32
C LEU A 683 -13.82 28.47 37.81
N ALA A 684 -14.49 27.37 37.45
CA ALA A 684 -15.89 27.41 37.02
C ALA A 684 -16.83 27.83 38.17
N LEU A 685 -16.60 27.33 39.38
CA LEU A 685 -17.34 27.76 40.57
C LEU A 685 -17.11 29.25 40.87
N GLN A 686 -15.86 29.73 40.81
CA GLN A 686 -15.55 31.15 40.94
C GLN A 686 -16.27 32.01 39.88
N LEU A 687 -16.36 31.53 38.63
CA LEU A 687 -17.02 32.25 37.55
C LEU A 687 -18.55 32.31 37.74
N ASP A 688 -19.16 31.26 38.29
CA ASP A 688 -20.58 31.26 38.67
C ASP A 688 -20.86 32.06 39.97
N GLU A 689 -19.88 32.19 40.88
CA GLU A 689 -19.94 33.13 42.02
C GLU A 689 -19.84 34.59 41.56
N GLU A 690 -18.90 34.93 40.68
CA GLU A 690 -18.81 36.26 40.04
C GLU A 690 -20.07 36.61 39.24
N ARG A 691 -20.69 35.64 38.55
CA ARG A 691 -22.01 35.83 37.92
C ARG A 691 -23.11 36.16 38.92
N ARG A 692 -23.18 35.45 40.05
CA ARG A 692 -24.14 35.75 41.14
C ARG A 692 -23.90 37.14 41.71
N HIS A 693 -22.66 37.57 41.88
CA HIS A 693 -22.34 38.93 42.31
C HIS A 693 -22.74 39.97 41.25
N ALA A 694 -22.45 39.73 39.96
CA ALA A 694 -22.88 40.60 38.87
C ALA A 694 -24.41 40.74 38.80
N ASP A 695 -25.17 39.67 39.01
CA ASP A 695 -26.63 39.70 39.04
C ASP A 695 -27.19 40.37 40.31
N GLN A 696 -26.54 40.20 41.47
CA GLN A 696 -26.84 40.99 42.67
C GLN A 696 -26.60 42.49 42.45
N TYR A 697 -25.52 42.87 41.76
CA TYR A 697 -25.25 44.26 41.42
C TYR A 697 -26.26 44.82 40.41
N LYS A 698 -26.70 44.04 39.41
CA LYS A 698 -27.83 44.41 38.53
C LYS A 698 -29.10 44.67 39.34
N GLU A 699 -29.47 43.77 40.25
CA GLU A 699 -30.68 43.93 41.07
C GLU A 699 -30.60 45.17 41.99
N GLN A 700 -29.42 45.49 42.53
CA GLN A 700 -29.19 46.74 43.27
C GLN A 700 -29.31 47.98 42.37
N ILE A 701 -28.76 47.94 41.15
CA ILE A 701 -28.89 49.01 40.15
C ILE A 701 -30.34 49.19 39.72
N GLU A 702 -31.12 48.12 39.55
CA GLU A 702 -32.55 48.17 39.25
C GLU A 702 -33.35 48.76 40.41
N LYS A 703 -33.09 48.33 41.65
CA LYS A 703 -33.70 48.93 42.86
C LYS A 703 -33.39 50.42 42.98
N MET A 704 -32.16 50.84 42.69
CA MET A 704 -31.78 52.26 42.65
C MET A 704 -32.45 53.01 41.48
N ASN A 705 -32.56 52.42 40.30
CA ASN A 705 -33.26 53.01 39.15
C ASN A 705 -34.76 53.17 39.41
N VAL A 706 -35.41 52.21 40.10
CA VAL A 706 -36.79 52.34 40.56
C VAL A 706 -36.92 53.47 41.59
N ARG A 707 -35.99 53.57 42.55
CA ARG A 707 -35.96 54.66 43.53
C ARG A 707 -35.74 56.03 42.87
N VAL A 708 -34.88 56.13 41.87
CA VAL A 708 -34.68 57.36 41.08
C VAL A 708 -35.93 57.71 40.27
N LYS A 709 -36.62 56.74 39.69
CA LYS A 709 -37.91 56.97 39.00
C LYS A 709 -39.02 57.43 39.97
N ALA A 710 -39.04 56.92 41.20
CA ALA A 710 -39.97 57.38 42.25
C ALA A 710 -39.63 58.81 42.72
N LEU A 711 -38.36 59.10 43.00
CA LEU A 711 -37.91 60.45 43.38
C LEU A 711 -38.14 61.48 42.26
N LYS A 712 -38.03 61.08 40.99
CA LYS A 712 -38.42 61.93 39.86
C LYS A 712 -39.91 62.25 39.86
N ARG A 713 -40.80 61.25 40.02
CA ARG A 713 -42.25 61.51 40.15
C ARG A 713 -42.58 62.43 41.33
N GLN A 714 -41.92 62.24 42.48
CA GLN A 714 -42.09 63.14 43.62
C GLN A 714 -41.59 64.56 43.32
N LEU A 715 -40.54 64.73 42.53
CA LEU A 715 -40.11 66.04 42.05
C LEU A 715 -41.14 66.64 41.07
N ASP A 716 -41.64 65.85 40.10
CA ASP A 716 -42.67 66.26 39.14
C ASP A 716 -43.98 66.69 39.88
N GLU A 717 -44.39 65.94 40.91
CA GLU A 717 -45.53 66.22 41.80
C GLU A 717 -45.33 67.52 42.60
N MET A 718 -44.14 67.74 43.17
CA MET A 718 -43.78 68.98 43.88
C MET A 718 -43.67 70.17 42.92
N GLU A 719 -43.19 69.97 41.69
CA GLU A 719 -43.17 71.01 40.66
C GLU A 719 -44.59 71.38 40.22
N GLU A 720 -45.50 70.41 40.06
CA GLU A 720 -46.92 70.68 39.87
C GLU A 720 -47.52 71.47 41.04
N GLU A 721 -47.24 71.10 42.28
CA GLU A 721 -47.72 71.85 43.46
C GLU A 721 -47.21 73.28 43.48
N VAL A 722 -45.93 73.49 43.17
CA VAL A 722 -45.34 74.83 43.00
C VAL A 722 -45.98 75.59 41.84
N GLN A 723 -46.45 74.94 40.77
CA GLN A 723 -47.23 75.61 39.71
C GLN A 723 -48.66 75.93 40.17
N ARG A 724 -49.33 75.03 40.91
CA ARG A 724 -50.64 75.27 41.53
C ARG A 724 -50.56 76.47 42.49
N GLU A 725 -49.53 76.54 43.33
CA GLU A 725 -49.23 77.70 44.18
C GLU A 725 -48.95 78.97 43.38
N LYS A 726 -48.16 78.91 42.30
CA LYS A 726 -47.90 80.08 41.44
C LYS A 726 -49.19 80.60 40.79
N VAL A 727 -50.12 79.72 40.39
CA VAL A 727 -51.44 80.09 39.87
C VAL A 727 -52.32 80.66 40.98
N GLY A 728 -52.37 80.01 42.15
CA GLY A 728 -53.09 80.50 43.33
C GLY A 728 -52.60 81.87 43.78
N LYS A 729 -51.28 82.10 43.82
CA LYS A 729 -50.66 83.40 44.11
C LYS A 729 -51.06 84.46 43.08
N ARG A 730 -51.06 84.16 41.78
CA ARG A 730 -51.55 85.10 40.75
C ARG A 730 -53.03 85.43 40.91
N LYS A 731 -53.84 84.47 41.38
CA LYS A 731 -55.27 84.70 41.67
C LYS A 731 -55.45 85.57 42.91
N ALA A 732 -54.75 85.26 44.00
CA ALA A 732 -54.74 86.06 45.23
C ALA A 732 -54.15 87.46 45.04
N GLN A 733 -53.20 87.65 44.11
CA GLN A 733 -52.71 88.97 43.72
C GLN A 733 -53.78 89.80 43.01
N ARG A 734 -54.58 89.20 42.11
CA ARG A 734 -55.73 89.89 41.50
C ARG A 734 -56.82 90.21 42.50
N GLU A 735 -57.16 89.25 43.37
CA GLU A 735 -58.12 89.47 44.45
C GLU A 735 -57.63 90.56 45.43
N LEU A 736 -56.32 90.70 45.62
CA LEU A 736 -55.71 91.81 46.36
C LEU A 736 -55.75 93.13 45.59
N GLU A 737 -55.56 93.11 44.26
CA GLU A 737 -55.70 94.28 43.38
C GLU A 737 -57.16 94.78 43.37
N ASP A 738 -58.14 93.89 43.25
CA ASP A 738 -59.59 94.17 43.37
C ASP A 738 -59.95 94.70 44.79
N LEU A 739 -59.37 94.10 45.84
CA LEU A 739 -59.54 94.57 47.22
C LEU A 739 -58.84 95.90 47.48
N LEU A 740 -57.76 96.23 46.76
CA LEU A 740 -57.10 97.52 46.82
C LEU A 740 -57.88 98.59 46.05
N GLU A 741 -58.44 98.30 44.87
CA GLU A 741 -59.35 99.24 44.19
C GLU A 741 -60.58 99.55 45.04
N THR A 742 -61.21 98.52 45.62
CA THR A 742 -62.38 98.71 46.50
C THR A 742 -61.99 99.44 47.80
N HIS A 743 -60.85 99.12 48.41
CA HIS A 743 -60.31 99.88 49.55
C HIS A 743 -59.96 101.32 49.17
N GLU A 744 -59.47 101.60 47.96
CA GLU A 744 -59.25 102.97 47.48
C GLU A 744 -60.58 103.73 47.29
N THR A 745 -61.63 103.11 46.73
CA THR A 745 -62.96 103.75 46.69
C THR A 745 -63.50 104.02 48.10
N ILE A 746 -63.42 103.04 49.01
CA ILE A 746 -63.82 103.22 50.42
C ILE A 746 -62.94 104.27 51.11
N THR A 747 -61.65 104.41 50.75
CA THR A 747 -60.75 105.45 51.27
C THR A 747 -61.09 106.83 50.71
N ARG A 748 -61.45 106.94 49.42
CA ARG A 748 -61.96 108.18 48.81
C ARG A 748 -63.26 108.61 49.51
N GLU A 749 -64.17 107.68 49.81
CA GLU A 749 -65.39 107.93 50.57
C GLU A 749 -65.10 108.30 52.04
N CYS A 750 -64.24 107.55 52.74
CA CYS A 750 -63.86 107.81 54.12
C CYS A 750 -63.13 109.14 54.29
N ASN A 751 -62.36 109.59 53.31
CA ASN A 751 -61.74 110.92 53.31
C ASN A 751 -62.76 112.02 53.01
N ASN A 752 -63.71 111.78 52.09
CA ASN A 752 -64.87 112.66 51.89
C ASN A 752 -65.81 112.74 53.11
N LEU A 753 -65.79 111.73 54.00
CA LEU A 753 -66.49 111.74 55.29
C LEU A 753 -65.65 112.35 56.43
N ARG A 754 -64.33 112.11 56.49
CA ARG A 754 -63.42 112.77 57.44
C ARG A 754 -63.41 114.29 57.25
N ASN A 755 -63.38 114.75 56.00
CA ASN A 755 -63.47 116.19 55.67
C ASN A 755 -64.83 116.81 56.07
N LYS A 756 -65.87 115.98 56.32
CA LYS A 756 -67.17 116.41 56.87
C LYS A 756 -67.26 116.27 58.41
N LEU A 757 -66.45 115.39 59.02
CA LEU A 757 -66.36 115.25 60.49
C LEU A 757 -65.37 116.23 61.14
N SER A 758 -64.35 116.72 60.41
CA SER A 758 -63.27 117.56 60.95
C SER A 758 -63.70 118.92 61.53
N HIS A 759 -65.00 119.25 61.53
CA HIS A 759 -65.60 120.44 62.14
C HIS A 759 -66.50 120.15 63.36
N LYS A 760 -66.57 118.92 63.89
CA LYS A 760 -67.26 118.60 65.15
C LYS A 760 -66.40 117.70 66.06
N LEU A 761 -66.41 118.04 67.35
CA LEU A 761 -65.62 117.43 68.46
C LEU A 761 -64.09 117.62 68.39
N GLN A 762 -63.70 118.87 68.66
CA GLN A 762 -62.54 119.17 69.50
C GLN A 762 -62.91 118.92 70.98
N ARG A 763 -61.96 118.43 71.82
CA ARG A 763 -62.09 118.11 73.28
C ARG A 763 -63.01 116.88 73.56
N GLU A 764 -62.77 116.00 74.53
CA GLU A 764 -61.99 116.05 75.79
C GLU A 764 -61.70 114.62 76.34
N LEU A 765 -60.66 114.46 77.20
CA LEU A 765 -60.46 113.44 78.28
C LEU A 765 -60.64 111.91 78.00
N SER A 766 -60.26 110.96 78.87
CA SER A 766 -59.06 110.67 79.69
C SER A 766 -59.43 109.61 80.76
N SER A 767 -58.70 108.47 80.76
CA SER A 767 -58.47 107.53 81.89
C SER A 767 -59.45 106.39 82.29
N LYS A 768 -58.85 105.18 82.49
CA LYS A 768 -59.26 103.97 83.26
C LYS A 768 -60.46 103.14 82.75
N PRO A 769 -60.54 101.80 82.98
CA PRO A 769 -59.88 100.91 83.98
C PRO A 769 -58.61 100.18 83.44
N ALA A 770 -58.22 98.89 83.61
CA ALA A 770 -58.77 97.64 84.17
C ALA A 770 -57.68 96.59 84.57
N LEU A 771 -58.06 95.30 84.80
CA LEU A 771 -57.24 94.11 85.16
C LEU A 771 -57.74 92.88 84.32
N THR A 772 -57.15 91.67 84.24
CA THR A 772 -56.24 90.84 85.11
C THR A 772 -55.34 89.86 84.30
N THR A 773 -54.18 89.42 84.85
CA THR A 773 -53.51 88.06 84.80
C THR A 773 -53.30 87.31 83.45
N ASP A 774 -52.21 86.56 83.17
CA ASP A 774 -51.00 86.21 83.96
C ASP A 774 -49.81 85.65 83.12
N GLU A 775 -48.66 85.43 83.79
CA GLU A 775 -47.54 84.46 83.58
C GLU A 775 -46.72 84.31 82.26
N THR A 776 -45.39 84.53 82.40
CA THR A 776 -44.21 83.83 81.77
C THR A 776 -43.93 83.97 80.24
N ASP A 777 -42.70 84.18 79.72
CA ASP A 777 -41.34 83.63 79.96
C ASP A 777 -41.11 82.21 79.36
N THR A 778 -39.98 81.83 78.72
CA THR A 778 -38.69 82.51 78.42
C THR A 778 -37.89 81.84 77.26
N GLU A 779 -36.90 82.58 76.71
CA GLU A 779 -35.57 82.15 76.22
C GLU A 779 -35.28 81.16 75.04
N ARG A 780 -34.17 81.50 74.33
CA ARG A 780 -33.15 80.65 73.62
C ARG A 780 -33.56 79.82 72.40
N GLN A 781 -32.76 79.65 71.33
CA GLN A 781 -31.31 79.77 71.03
C GLN A 781 -30.40 78.59 71.45
N GLY A 782 -30.01 77.75 70.47
CA GLY A 782 -28.66 77.17 70.40
C GLY A 782 -28.45 75.65 70.47
N GLY A 783 -28.25 75.03 69.30
CA GLY A 783 -27.26 73.94 69.07
C GLY A 783 -27.54 72.51 69.60
N GLY A 784 -26.62 71.59 69.28
CA GLY A 784 -26.36 70.44 70.16
C GLY A 784 -26.56 69.03 69.61
N ILE A 785 -25.49 68.46 69.06
CA ILE A 785 -25.22 67.03 68.82
C ILE A 785 -25.51 66.13 70.05
N GLY A 786 -26.10 64.95 69.83
CA GLY A 786 -25.97 63.77 70.71
C GLY A 786 -27.13 62.76 70.60
N LEU A 787 -27.09 61.49 71.03
CA LEU A 787 -26.06 60.46 71.31
C LEU A 787 -26.69 59.45 72.30
N SER A 788 -26.92 58.18 71.92
CA SER A 788 -27.06 56.97 72.79
C SER A 788 -27.51 55.77 71.93
N GLY A 789 -27.15 54.49 72.18
CA GLY A 789 -26.37 53.86 73.27
C GLY A 789 -27.25 53.26 74.40
N ALA A 790 -26.86 52.24 75.19
CA ALA A 790 -25.78 51.22 75.17
C ALA A 790 -26.12 50.14 76.26
N THR A 791 -25.50 48.96 76.44
CA THR A 791 -24.32 48.32 75.81
C THR A 791 -24.70 46.95 75.19
N SER A 792 -24.34 45.70 75.57
CA SER A 792 -23.48 45.06 76.59
C SER A 792 -22.69 43.91 75.94
N SER A 793 -21.35 43.92 75.91
CA SER A 793 -20.39 43.43 76.95
C SER A 793 -20.30 41.89 77.00
N SER A 794 -19.13 41.21 76.94
CA SER A 794 -17.77 41.54 77.42
C SER A 794 -16.68 41.10 76.40
N ARG A 795 -15.60 41.86 76.07
CA ARG A 795 -14.44 42.34 76.89
C ARG A 795 -13.36 41.24 77.06
N MET A 796 -12.05 41.39 76.79
CA MET A 796 -11.21 42.58 76.48
C MET A 796 -10.56 42.51 75.05
N LYS A 797 -9.24 42.53 74.71
CA LYS A 797 -7.91 42.47 75.40
C LYS A 797 -6.86 43.43 74.75
N ARG A 798 -5.59 43.01 74.56
CA ARG A 798 -4.34 43.79 74.34
C ARG A 798 -3.20 42.85 73.84
N THR A 799 -2.10 43.21 73.16
CA THR A 799 -1.57 44.48 72.55
C THR A 799 -0.33 44.25 71.64
N SER A 800 -0.19 45.08 70.59
CA SER A 800 1.04 45.81 70.12
C SER A 800 2.32 45.14 69.53
N LEU A 801 2.90 45.88 68.56
CA LEU A 801 4.33 46.05 68.18
C LEU A 801 5.00 45.06 67.19
N ALA A 802 6.17 45.47 66.67
CA ALA A 802 6.84 44.97 65.46
C ALA A 802 8.32 44.53 65.70
N PRO A 803 9.36 44.84 64.87
CA PRO A 803 9.92 43.84 63.95
C PRO A 803 11.43 43.54 64.06
N GLY A 804 11.86 42.41 63.46
CA GLY A 804 13.18 42.25 62.80
C GLY A 804 14.23 41.34 63.47
N GLY A 805 15.20 40.87 62.66
CA GLY A 805 16.58 40.60 63.11
C GLY A 805 17.09 39.15 63.24
N GLY A 806 17.63 38.58 62.15
CA GLY A 806 18.95 37.89 62.03
C GLY A 806 19.38 36.69 62.91
N GLY A 807 20.32 35.89 62.40
CA GLY A 807 21.11 34.92 63.19
C GLY A 807 21.58 33.66 62.42
N SER A 808 22.86 33.33 62.57
CA SER A 808 23.62 32.11 62.19
C SER A 808 22.87 30.75 62.17
N GLY A 809 23.30 29.71 61.44
CA GLY A 809 24.53 29.51 60.65
C GLY A 809 25.41 28.39 61.24
N ASP A 810 25.89 27.44 60.41
CA ASP A 810 26.86 26.38 60.79
C ASP A 810 27.61 25.82 59.55
N GLU A 811 28.73 25.12 59.73
CA GLU A 811 29.77 24.92 58.68
C GLU A 811 30.14 23.45 58.35
N SER A 812 30.45 23.15 57.08
CA SER A 812 31.35 22.08 56.52
C SER A 812 31.10 21.94 55.00
N PHE A 813 32.02 21.96 54.02
CA PHE A 813 33.50 21.88 53.88
C PHE A 813 34.02 20.53 53.32
N ASP A 814 34.96 20.61 52.35
CA ASP A 814 35.60 19.56 51.52
C ASP A 814 34.67 18.71 50.59
N ASP A 815 35.06 18.22 49.40
CA ASP A 815 36.28 18.34 48.56
C ASP A 815 35.83 18.20 47.06
N VAL A 816 36.22 19.06 46.10
CA VAL A 816 37.44 19.04 45.23
C VAL A 816 37.45 18.03 44.05
N ASN A 817 37.52 18.59 42.83
CA ASN A 817 38.02 18.03 41.55
C ASN A 817 37.38 16.74 40.94
N ASP A 818 37.53 16.41 39.65
CA ASP A 818 38.15 17.17 38.55
C ASP A 818 37.43 17.03 37.19
N THR A 819 37.67 18.06 36.38
CA THR A 819 37.68 18.16 34.92
C THR A 819 37.84 16.85 34.12
N THR A 820 37.04 16.67 33.06
CA THR A 820 37.58 16.34 31.72
C THR A 820 36.61 16.66 30.58
N ASN A 821 37.03 17.54 29.67
CA ASN A 821 36.55 17.53 28.27
C ASN A 821 37.16 16.33 27.54
N SER A 822 36.48 15.82 26.52
CA SER A 822 36.97 15.93 25.12
C SER A 822 35.93 15.44 24.11
N VAL A 823 36.11 15.86 22.86
CA VAL A 823 35.32 15.50 21.69
C VAL A 823 36.13 14.54 20.82
N GLU A 824 35.48 13.49 20.30
CA GLU A 824 35.69 12.98 18.94
C GLU A 824 34.37 12.38 18.40
#